data_AF-A0A8C7ZZ57-F1
#
_entry.id   AF-A0A8C7ZZ57-F1
#
_cell.length_a   1.000
_cell.length_b   1.000
_cell.length_c   1.000
_cell.angle_alpha   90.00
_cell.angle_beta   90.00
_cell.angle_gamma   90.00
#
_symmetry.space_group_name_H-M   'P 1'
#
loop_
_entity.id
_entity.type
_entity.pdbx_description
1 polymer ?
#
loop_
_entity_poly.entity_id
_entity_poly.type
_entity_poly.pdbx_seq_one_letter_code
_entity_poly.pdbx_strand_id
1 'polypeptide(L)'
;MAERGPPAKRLCCRSGFGATCRAGQRAAGGPCDGAAASQGDPSRRRGPESLLDIAARRVAEKWPYQRVEERFERIPEPVQRRIVYWSFPRSEREICMYSSFGTGGEETGSGGESGDDTRLPFRKGVALLESGCVDNVLQVGFHLSGTVREAATASEPELLCHVSVSFDRCKITSVTCSCGNKDIFYCAHVVALSLYRVRKPEQVKLRLPISETLFQMNRDQLQKFVQYLITVHHTEVLPTAQKLADEILSQNSEINQVHGAPDPTAGASVDDENCWHLDEEQVQEQVKLFLSQGGYHGSGKQLNLLFCKVREMLKMRDSNGARMLTLITEQFMGDPRLALWRQQGTAMTDKYRQLWDELGALWMCIVLNPHCKPEQKGCWLRQLRRWNGVDVCPLEDGNHGNELANLTNALPHGPAGNPGSAGSCRRTENPDPPAQRPPEDGESFVLLAVETALIGLGQQRVMPEGLYAQEKVCRNEEQLLAKLQEVDLDETLVQIFRKQTTFLLEAGPYSGLGEILYRESVPMHTFAKYLFTSLLPHDAELAYRIALRAMRLPVLESPAPPADLSRPHHIVSVVPNRYPRWFTLSHIESQQCELASTMLTAAKGDTCKLQIVLESIQKNIHSSSHNFKLAQDAFKIATLMESLPDLTLLKVSLELGLQVMRMTLSTMNWRRREMVRWLVTCATEVGVFALDSIMQNWFTLFTPTEATSVVATTVMSNSTIMRLHLDCNQQENLANSARTLALQCAMKDPQNCALSALTLCEKDQIAFETAYQIVLDAAATEMNCTQLFTIAHYMEHRGFPSRAYKLATLAMTHLNLSYNQDTHPAINDVLWACALSHSLGKNELAAVIPLVVKSVKCATVLSDILRRCTLTTPGMVTLHSRRTSGKLMSLDKAPLRQLLDATIGAYINTTHSRLTHISPRHYSEFIEFLSKARETFLMAHDGHMQFTQFIDNLKQIYKGKKKLMMLVRERFG
;
A
#
# COMPACT_ATOMS: atom_id res chain seq x y z
N MET A 1 30.54 5.48 -52.57
CA MET A 1 30.12 6.72 -51.88
C MET A 1 29.52 6.31 -50.55
N ALA A 2 30.10 6.86 -49.49
CA ALA A 2 30.06 6.50 -48.06
C ALA A 2 28.77 5.88 -47.47
N GLU A 3 28.97 4.72 -46.84
CA GLU A 3 28.11 4.13 -45.81
C GLU A 3 28.26 4.87 -44.47
N ARG A 4 27.15 5.07 -43.76
CA ARG A 4 27.10 5.60 -42.39
C ARG A 4 27.04 4.44 -41.40
N GLY A 5 28.14 4.18 -40.68
CA GLY A 5 28.14 3.45 -39.41
C GLY A 5 27.98 4.39 -38.20
N PRO A 6 27.49 3.93 -37.04
CA PRO A 6 27.29 4.75 -35.84
C PRO A 6 28.62 5.01 -35.11
N PRO A 7 28.75 6.12 -34.33
CA PRO A 7 30.02 6.43 -33.66
C PRO A 7 30.08 5.73 -32.29
N ALA A 8 31.04 4.81 -32.10
CA ALA A 8 31.47 4.35 -30.78
C ALA A 8 32.55 5.31 -30.24
N LYS A 9 32.24 6.05 -29.18
CA LYS A 9 33.20 6.92 -28.49
C LYS A 9 34.13 6.09 -27.61
N ARG A 10 35.19 5.50 -28.18
CA ARG A 10 36.50 5.36 -27.50
C ARG A 10 37.49 6.28 -28.22
N LEU A 11 37.48 7.56 -27.87
CA LEU A 11 38.47 8.51 -28.33
C LEU A 11 38.91 9.42 -27.19
N CYS A 12 40.18 9.27 -26.87
CA CYS A 12 41.08 10.28 -26.36
C CYS A 12 40.77 11.66 -26.98
N CYS A 13 40.27 12.63 -26.19
CA CYS A 13 40.03 13.99 -26.67
C CYS A 13 41.09 15.00 -26.14
N ARG A 14 41.98 15.45 -27.04
CA ARG A 14 42.69 16.76 -27.08
C ARG A 14 41.74 17.83 -27.68
N SER A 15 41.91 19.17 -27.70
CA SER A 15 42.87 20.18 -27.19
C SER A 15 42.28 21.60 -27.38
N GLY A 16 42.68 22.57 -26.53
CA GLY A 16 42.64 24.05 -26.75
C GLY A 16 41.44 24.77 -26.10
N PHE A 17 41.50 25.92 -25.43
CA PHE A 17 42.50 26.99 -25.21
C PHE A 17 42.23 27.63 -23.82
N GLY A 18 43.24 28.27 -23.21
CA GLY A 18 43.22 28.70 -21.80
C GLY A 18 42.79 30.14 -21.49
N ALA A 19 42.74 30.47 -20.19
CA ALA A 19 43.03 31.79 -19.60
C ALA A 19 42.99 31.72 -18.04
N THR A 20 44.18 31.73 -17.44
CA THR A 20 44.65 32.60 -16.33
C THR A 20 43.73 33.09 -15.17
N CYS A 21 44.36 33.08 -13.98
CA CYS A 21 44.14 33.92 -12.77
C CYS A 21 43.12 33.42 -11.74
N ARG A 22 43.37 33.44 -10.42
CA ARG A 22 44.50 33.90 -9.58
C ARG A 22 44.37 33.31 -8.17
N ALA A 23 45.50 33.21 -7.49
CA ALA A 23 45.68 32.72 -6.12
C ALA A 23 45.21 33.69 -5.02
N GLY A 24 44.93 33.13 -3.85
CA GLY A 24 45.08 33.71 -2.50
C GLY A 24 45.05 32.56 -1.49
N GLN A 25 46.19 32.04 -1.00
CA GLN A 25 46.89 32.43 0.24
C GLN A 25 45.94 32.48 1.46
N ARG A 26 46.17 31.84 2.61
CA ARG A 26 47.38 31.20 3.18
C ARG A 26 47.03 30.46 4.50
N ALA A 27 48.01 29.67 4.95
CA ALA A 27 48.32 29.21 6.32
C ALA A 27 47.61 27.93 6.80
N ALA A 28 48.23 26.74 6.86
CA ALA A 28 49.46 26.28 7.57
C ALA A 28 49.10 25.52 8.85
N GLY A 29 49.56 24.26 8.95
CA GLY A 29 49.53 23.47 10.17
C GLY A 29 49.30 21.97 9.93
N GLY A 30 50.37 21.21 9.73
CA GLY A 30 50.46 19.82 10.19
C GLY A 30 51.77 19.66 10.97
N PRO A 31 52.18 18.45 11.38
CA PRO A 31 51.45 17.23 11.73
C PRO A 31 51.92 16.67 13.11
N CYS A 32 51.23 15.70 13.74
CA CYS A 32 51.89 14.61 14.51
C CYS A 32 50.93 13.57 15.12
N ASP A 33 51.43 12.35 15.14
CA ASP A 33 50.93 11.04 15.58
C ASP A 33 50.56 10.90 17.06
N GLY A 34 49.87 9.79 17.40
CA GLY A 34 49.92 9.23 18.75
C GLY A 34 48.79 8.25 19.10
N ALA A 35 49.11 6.97 19.13
CA ALA A 35 48.27 5.80 19.37
C ALA A 35 47.51 5.72 20.72
N ALA A 36 46.39 4.98 20.73
CA ALA A 36 46.21 3.75 21.52
C ALA A 36 44.77 3.20 21.40
N ALA A 37 44.67 1.88 21.31
CA ALA A 37 43.46 1.11 21.05
C ALA A 37 42.60 0.88 22.31
N SER A 38 41.28 0.84 22.13
CA SER A 38 40.40 -0.03 22.93
C SER A 38 39.13 -0.37 22.12
N GLN A 39 38.78 -1.65 22.15
CA GLN A 39 37.67 -2.30 21.48
C GLN A 39 36.30 -1.67 21.79
N GLY A 40 35.38 -1.72 20.83
CA GLY A 40 33.95 -1.53 21.06
C GLY A 40 33.24 -0.62 20.05
N ASP A 41 32.45 -1.24 19.16
CA ASP A 41 31.25 -0.70 18.50
C ASP A 41 31.42 0.36 17.38
N PRO A 42 30.93 0.13 16.13
CA PRO A 42 30.97 1.13 15.07
C PRO A 42 29.77 2.09 15.18
N SER A 43 29.51 2.64 16.35
CA SER A 43 28.58 3.76 16.55
C SER A 43 29.30 5.11 16.47
N ARG A 44 30.24 5.25 15.51
CA ARG A 44 30.81 6.55 15.17
C ARG A 44 29.76 7.39 14.44
N ARG A 45 29.18 8.33 15.18
CA ARG A 45 28.39 9.49 14.72
C ARG A 45 28.82 9.95 13.32
N ARG A 46 28.17 9.43 12.27
CA ARG A 46 28.34 9.95 10.92
C ARG A 46 27.23 10.97 10.71
N GLY A 47 27.64 12.23 10.51
CA GLY A 47 26.80 13.17 9.78
C GLY A 47 26.39 12.56 8.43
N PRO A 48 25.37 13.12 7.77
CA PRO A 48 24.93 12.61 6.48
C PRO A 48 26.12 12.51 5.52
N GLU A 49 26.22 11.38 4.81
CA GLU A 49 27.26 11.19 3.80
C GLU A 49 27.16 12.27 2.72
N SER A 50 28.29 12.61 2.11
CA SER A 50 28.31 13.62 1.05
C SER A 50 27.41 13.19 -0.11
N LEU A 51 26.78 14.16 -0.79
CA LEU A 51 25.99 13.88 -1.99
C LEU A 51 26.83 13.14 -3.06
N LEU A 52 28.13 13.47 -3.14
CA LEU A 52 29.10 12.79 -3.99
C LEU A 52 29.20 11.30 -3.65
N ASP A 53 29.30 10.94 -2.38
CA ASP A 53 29.38 9.55 -1.94
C ASP A 53 28.09 8.77 -2.19
N ILE A 54 26.95 9.40 -1.91
CA ILE A 54 25.65 8.79 -2.15
C ILE A 54 25.46 8.53 -3.65
N ALA A 55 25.79 9.51 -4.51
CA ALA A 55 25.68 9.38 -5.96
C ALA A 55 26.66 8.35 -6.52
N ALA A 56 27.95 8.44 -6.15
CA ALA A 56 29.00 7.54 -6.62
C ALA A 56 28.71 6.08 -6.24
N ARG A 57 28.20 5.84 -5.03
CA ARG A 57 27.77 4.50 -4.61
C ARG A 57 26.64 3.96 -5.46
N ARG A 58 25.62 4.76 -5.75
CA ARG A 58 24.48 4.33 -6.58
C ARG A 58 24.90 4.05 -8.01
N VAL A 59 25.90 4.76 -8.53
CA VAL A 59 26.50 4.49 -9.84
C VAL A 59 27.25 3.17 -9.79
N ALA A 60 28.16 3.04 -8.82
CA ALA A 60 29.01 1.87 -8.61
C ALA A 60 28.22 0.57 -8.33
N GLU A 61 26.98 0.62 -7.86
CA GLU A 61 26.15 -0.58 -7.65
C GLU A 61 25.41 -1.03 -8.92
N LYS A 62 25.19 -0.14 -9.89
CA LYS A 62 24.23 -0.36 -10.99
C LYS A 62 24.84 -0.36 -12.37
N TRP A 63 25.88 0.42 -12.60
CA TRP A 63 26.37 0.72 -13.94
C TRP A 63 27.83 0.28 -14.09
N PRO A 64 28.17 -0.44 -15.17
CA PRO A 64 29.56 -0.68 -15.52
C PRO A 64 30.23 0.66 -15.82
N TYR A 65 31.49 0.80 -15.43
CA TYR A 65 32.19 2.09 -15.51
C TYR A 65 32.33 2.63 -16.93
N GLN A 66 32.52 1.75 -17.91
CA GLN A 66 32.56 2.09 -19.34
C GLN A 66 31.36 2.95 -19.76
N ARG A 67 30.14 2.64 -19.27
CA ARG A 67 28.95 3.42 -19.62
C ARG A 67 28.98 4.84 -19.04
N VAL A 68 29.67 5.03 -17.92
CA VAL A 68 29.87 6.37 -17.33
C VAL A 68 30.85 7.15 -18.20
N GLU A 69 31.94 6.52 -18.63
CA GLU A 69 32.95 7.12 -19.52
C GLU A 69 32.37 7.50 -20.89
N GLU A 70 31.58 6.62 -21.51
CA GLU A 70 30.97 6.87 -22.82
C GLU A 70 29.94 8.00 -22.79
N ARG A 71 29.29 8.22 -21.64
CA ARG A 71 28.24 9.22 -21.48
C ARG A 71 28.77 10.63 -21.29
N PHE A 72 29.94 10.78 -20.68
CA PHE A 72 30.47 12.09 -20.28
C PHE A 72 31.85 12.32 -20.87
N GLU A 73 32.00 13.42 -21.63
CA GLU A 73 33.27 13.76 -22.28
C GLU A 73 34.41 14.05 -21.30
N ARG A 74 34.08 14.47 -20.07
CA ARG A 74 35.06 14.66 -19.00
C ARG A 74 34.44 14.39 -17.64
N ILE A 75 34.94 13.38 -16.94
CA ILE A 75 34.53 13.06 -15.57
C ILE A 75 35.59 13.63 -14.60
N PRO A 76 35.21 14.48 -13.63
CA PRO A 76 36.17 14.98 -12.65
C PRO A 76 36.82 13.84 -11.85
N GLU A 77 38.14 13.89 -11.67
CA GLU A 77 38.90 12.88 -10.90
C GLU A 77 38.29 12.55 -9.52
N PRO A 78 37.83 13.52 -8.70
CA PRO A 78 37.20 13.19 -7.43
C PRO A 78 35.95 12.31 -7.58
N VAL A 79 35.19 12.48 -8.67
CA VAL A 79 34.00 11.65 -8.95
C VAL A 79 34.42 10.25 -9.38
N GLN A 80 35.36 10.15 -10.32
CA GLN A 80 35.91 8.86 -10.77
C GLN A 80 36.45 8.05 -9.58
N ARG A 81 37.26 8.70 -8.75
CA ARG A 81 37.90 8.08 -7.57
C ARG A 81 36.86 7.54 -6.59
N ARG A 82 35.74 8.24 -6.39
CA ARG A 82 34.65 7.76 -5.52
C ARG A 82 33.86 6.63 -6.15
N ILE A 83 33.58 6.66 -7.46
CA ILE A 83 32.92 5.54 -8.15
C ILE A 83 33.77 4.27 -7.99
N VAL A 84 35.04 4.34 -8.38
CA VAL A 84 36.03 3.26 -8.24
C VAL A 84 36.12 2.74 -6.79
N TYR A 85 36.12 3.65 -5.81
CA TYR A 85 36.12 3.29 -4.39
C TYR A 85 34.89 2.47 -3.97
N TRP A 86 33.70 2.88 -4.43
CA TRP A 86 32.43 2.26 -4.06
C TRP A 86 32.12 0.98 -4.84
N SER A 87 32.86 0.69 -5.91
CA SER A 87 32.67 -0.51 -6.74
C SER A 87 33.17 -1.81 -6.11
N PHE A 88 33.95 -1.76 -5.03
CA PHE A 88 34.40 -2.96 -4.30
C PHE A 88 33.30 -3.49 -3.36
N PRO A 89 33.11 -4.82 -3.22
CA PRO A 89 32.14 -5.39 -2.28
C PRO A 89 32.40 -4.96 -0.83
N ARG A 90 31.32 -4.81 -0.05
CA ARG A 90 31.39 -4.31 1.35
C ARG A 90 30.95 -5.34 2.40
N SER A 91 30.37 -6.45 1.97
CA SER A 91 29.83 -7.47 2.87
C SER A 91 30.84 -8.60 3.06
N GLU A 92 31.33 -8.77 4.29
CA GLU A 92 32.15 -9.94 4.63
C GLU A 92 31.38 -11.25 4.45
N ARG A 93 30.04 -11.23 4.61
CA ARG A 93 29.18 -12.41 4.42
C ARG A 93 29.19 -12.90 2.96
N GLU A 94 29.28 -11.99 2.01
CA GLU A 94 29.37 -12.35 0.59
C GLU A 94 30.73 -13.00 0.29
N ILE A 95 31.81 -12.48 0.87
CA ILE A 95 33.15 -13.10 0.77
C ILE A 95 33.16 -14.48 1.42
N CYS A 96 32.51 -14.64 2.57
CA CYS A 96 32.34 -15.93 3.25
C CYS A 96 31.59 -16.95 2.38
N MET A 97 30.54 -16.50 1.68
CA MET A 97 29.77 -17.35 0.77
C MET A 97 30.65 -17.95 -0.33
N TYR A 98 31.66 -17.23 -0.85
CA TYR A 98 32.53 -17.74 -1.91
C TYR A 98 33.81 -18.42 -1.41
N SER A 99 33.98 -18.59 -0.10
CA SER A 99 35.19 -19.19 0.49
C SER A 99 34.91 -20.41 1.38
N SER A 100 33.67 -20.69 1.74
CA SER A 100 33.34 -21.82 2.63
C SER A 100 31.94 -22.37 2.37
N PHE A 101 31.71 -23.64 2.71
CA PHE A 101 30.36 -24.21 2.78
C PHE A 101 29.63 -23.68 4.03
N GLY A 102 28.36 -23.27 3.90
CA GLY A 102 27.59 -22.73 5.02
C GLY A 102 27.34 -23.80 6.10
N THR A 103 27.54 -23.44 7.38
CA THR A 103 27.10 -24.23 8.53
C THR A 103 25.56 -24.17 8.62
N GLY A 104 24.88 -25.07 7.91
CA GLY A 104 23.46 -25.33 8.11
C GLY A 104 23.25 -25.99 9.47
N GLY A 105 22.45 -25.37 10.33
CA GLY A 105 22.16 -25.90 11.66
C GLY A 105 21.41 -27.23 11.60
N GLU A 106 22.04 -28.28 12.10
CA GLU A 106 21.39 -29.38 12.81
C GLU A 106 22.23 -29.68 14.06
N GLU A 107 21.68 -29.36 15.23
CA GLU A 107 22.05 -30.03 16.47
C GLU A 107 21.58 -31.48 16.37
N THR A 108 22.44 -32.36 15.85
CA THR A 108 22.39 -33.78 16.19
C THR A 108 23.64 -34.10 16.99
N GLY A 109 23.47 -34.15 18.31
CA GLY A 109 24.51 -34.60 19.22
C GLY A 109 24.84 -36.08 18.98
N SER A 110 26.14 -36.34 18.84
CA SER A 110 26.92 -37.58 19.06
C SER A 110 27.92 -37.72 17.91
N GLY A 111 29.19 -37.40 18.07
CA GLY A 111 30.18 -37.99 18.97
C GLY A 111 31.53 -37.68 18.30
N GLY A 112 32.52 -37.29 19.09
CA GLY A 112 33.61 -36.44 18.63
C GLY A 112 34.57 -37.05 17.60
N GLU A 113 35.12 -36.17 16.77
CA GLU A 113 36.56 -35.97 16.65
C GLU A 113 36.82 -34.47 16.53
N SER A 114 37.57 -33.95 17.50
CA SER A 114 38.13 -32.60 17.53
C SER A 114 39.18 -32.44 16.43
N GLY A 115 39.04 -31.47 15.52
CA GLY A 115 40.16 -31.09 14.66
C GLY A 115 39.97 -30.09 13.50
N ASP A 116 38.76 -29.85 12.97
CA ASP A 116 38.67 -29.23 11.62
C ASP A 116 38.10 -27.80 11.55
N ASP A 117 37.66 -27.23 12.67
CA ASP A 117 36.96 -25.93 12.67
C ASP A 117 37.89 -24.72 12.46
N THR A 118 39.22 -24.93 12.49
CA THR A 118 40.28 -23.98 12.11
C THR A 118 40.73 -24.09 10.66
N ARG A 119 40.20 -25.05 9.88
CA ARG A 119 40.62 -25.31 8.49
C ARG A 119 39.75 -24.68 7.41
N LEU A 120 38.63 -24.06 7.77
CA LEU A 120 37.77 -23.38 6.80
C LEU A 120 38.51 -22.17 6.18
N PRO A 121 38.58 -22.04 4.83
CA PRO A 121 39.36 -20.99 4.17
C PRO A 121 38.99 -19.58 4.63
N PHE A 122 37.72 -19.32 4.93
CA PHE A 122 37.30 -18.01 5.44
C PHE A 122 37.92 -17.69 6.81
N ARG A 123 37.86 -18.62 7.77
CA ARG A 123 38.42 -18.44 9.12
C ARG A 123 39.94 -18.31 9.07
N LYS A 124 40.61 -19.12 8.25
CA LYS A 124 42.05 -19.02 8.01
C LYS A 124 42.41 -17.65 7.41
N GLY A 125 41.63 -17.13 6.47
CA GLY A 125 41.80 -15.80 5.89
C GLY A 125 41.63 -14.67 6.91
N VAL A 126 40.66 -14.79 7.83
CA VAL A 126 40.49 -13.87 8.96
C VAL A 126 41.73 -13.88 9.86
N ALA A 127 42.25 -15.06 10.21
CA ALA A 127 43.45 -15.20 11.04
C ALA A 127 44.70 -14.59 10.38
N LEU A 128 44.88 -14.79 9.06
CA LEU A 128 45.96 -14.16 8.28
C LEU A 128 45.87 -12.62 8.28
N LEU A 129 44.65 -12.07 8.20
CA LEU A 129 44.44 -10.63 8.28
C LEU A 129 44.73 -10.07 9.69
N GLU A 130 44.26 -10.76 10.73
CA GLU A 130 44.39 -10.33 12.13
C GLU A 130 45.83 -10.43 12.63
N SER A 131 46.58 -11.42 12.14
CA SER A 131 48.02 -11.56 12.37
C SER A 131 48.88 -10.54 11.61
N GLY A 132 48.27 -9.67 10.79
CA GLY A 132 48.98 -8.63 10.06
C GLY A 132 49.80 -9.16 8.89
N CYS A 133 49.42 -10.31 8.32
CA CYS A 133 50.18 -10.96 7.25
C CYS A 133 49.86 -10.44 5.84
N VAL A 134 49.05 -9.39 5.71
CA VAL A 134 48.65 -8.79 4.42
C VAL A 134 49.43 -7.50 4.20
N ASP A 135 50.30 -7.51 3.19
CA ASP A 135 51.23 -6.43 2.85
C ASP A 135 51.04 -5.95 1.40
N ASN A 136 51.64 -4.81 1.06
CA ASN A 136 51.72 -4.27 -0.31
C ASN A 136 50.37 -4.08 -1.02
N VAL A 137 49.32 -3.71 -0.28
CA VAL A 137 47.97 -3.59 -0.83
C VAL A 137 47.81 -2.33 -1.69
N LEU A 138 47.52 -2.52 -2.98
CA LEU A 138 47.31 -1.46 -3.96
C LEU A 138 46.03 -1.71 -4.76
N GLN A 139 45.18 -0.69 -4.85
CA GLN A 139 44.04 -0.67 -5.76
C GLN A 139 44.33 0.28 -6.93
N VAL A 140 44.32 -0.22 -8.15
CA VAL A 140 44.40 0.57 -9.39
C VAL A 140 43.10 0.35 -10.14
N GLY A 141 42.28 1.39 -10.25
CA GLY A 141 40.94 1.29 -10.81
C GLY A 141 40.15 0.17 -10.13
N PHE A 142 39.68 -0.77 -10.94
CA PHE A 142 38.84 -1.91 -10.58
C PHE A 142 39.65 -3.19 -10.27
N HIS A 143 40.94 -3.03 -9.99
CA HIS A 143 41.86 -4.12 -9.69
C HIS A 143 42.56 -3.90 -8.35
N LEU A 144 42.47 -4.89 -7.46
CA LEU A 144 43.09 -4.93 -6.14
C LEU A 144 44.21 -5.97 -6.13
N SER A 145 45.40 -5.60 -5.67
CA SER A 145 46.56 -6.48 -5.56
C SER A 145 47.20 -6.38 -4.19
N GLY A 146 47.85 -7.44 -3.75
CA GLY A 146 48.61 -7.47 -2.49
C GLY A 146 49.39 -8.77 -2.32
N THR A 147 50.18 -8.82 -1.25
CA THR A 147 50.96 -10.00 -0.86
C THR A 147 50.47 -10.51 0.48
N VAL A 148 50.23 -11.81 0.60
CA VAL A 148 49.85 -12.46 1.86
C VAL A 148 50.93 -13.45 2.25
N ARG A 149 51.50 -13.25 3.44
CA ARG A 149 52.52 -14.13 4.03
C ARG A 149 51.83 -15.19 4.87
N GLU A 150 52.28 -16.42 4.75
CA GLU A 150 51.87 -17.50 5.64
C GLU A 150 53.10 -18.02 6.38
N ALA A 151 53.06 -17.94 7.71
CA ALA A 151 54.20 -18.29 8.55
C ALA A 151 54.53 -19.77 8.43
N ALA A 152 55.83 -20.10 8.42
CA ALA A 152 56.30 -21.48 8.36
C ALA A 152 55.74 -22.30 9.53
N THR A 153 55.21 -23.49 9.22
CA THR A 153 54.82 -24.48 10.22
C THR A 153 55.90 -25.54 10.33
N ALA A 154 55.83 -26.43 11.34
CA ALA A 154 56.80 -27.52 11.49
C ALA A 154 56.91 -28.46 10.26
N SER A 155 55.93 -28.40 9.34
CA SER A 155 55.84 -29.23 8.13
C SER A 155 55.96 -28.48 6.81
N GLU A 156 55.83 -27.14 6.76
CA GLU A 156 55.79 -26.37 5.52
C GLU A 156 56.59 -25.05 5.60
N PRO A 157 57.33 -24.67 4.54
CA PRO A 157 58.10 -23.43 4.50
C PRO A 157 57.20 -22.18 4.51
N GLU A 158 57.79 -21.02 4.82
CA GLU A 158 57.10 -19.72 4.70
C GLU A 158 56.65 -19.52 3.24
N LEU A 159 55.36 -19.28 3.06
CA LEU A 159 54.76 -19.10 1.74
C LEU A 159 54.36 -17.63 1.56
N LEU A 160 54.88 -17.00 0.50
CA LEU A 160 54.49 -15.65 0.10
C LEU A 160 53.59 -15.73 -1.13
N CYS A 161 52.32 -15.40 -0.95
CA CYS A 161 51.33 -15.45 -2.02
C CYS A 161 51.06 -14.05 -2.58
N HIS A 162 51.35 -13.87 -3.86
CA HIS A 162 50.80 -12.77 -4.65
C HIS A 162 49.33 -13.06 -4.96
N VAL A 163 48.48 -12.10 -4.62
CA VAL A 163 47.02 -12.18 -4.77
C VAL A 163 46.55 -10.99 -5.58
N SER A 164 45.72 -11.23 -6.59
CA SER A 164 45.02 -10.17 -7.31
C SER A 164 43.53 -10.48 -7.45
N VAL A 165 42.72 -9.43 -7.38
CA VAL A 165 41.26 -9.48 -7.37
C VAL A 165 40.74 -8.36 -8.27
N SER A 166 40.01 -8.71 -9.31
CA SER A 166 39.26 -7.73 -10.10
C SER A 166 37.81 -7.71 -9.63
N PHE A 167 37.17 -6.54 -9.71
CA PHE A 167 35.83 -6.36 -9.20
C PHE A 167 35.06 -5.34 -10.03
N ASP A 168 33.75 -5.50 -10.08
CA ASP A 168 32.84 -4.59 -10.76
C ASP A 168 31.47 -4.64 -10.09
N ARG A 169 30.72 -3.54 -10.13
CA ARG A 169 29.35 -3.45 -9.61
C ARG A 169 29.14 -4.06 -8.21
N CYS A 170 30.11 -3.86 -7.30
CA CYS A 170 30.15 -4.41 -5.94
C CYS A 170 30.34 -5.94 -5.85
N LYS A 171 30.88 -6.59 -6.88
CA LYS A 171 31.16 -8.04 -6.93
C LYS A 171 32.60 -8.29 -7.35
N ILE A 172 33.21 -9.35 -6.80
CA ILE A 172 34.50 -9.85 -7.30
C ILE A 172 34.23 -10.61 -8.59
N THR A 173 34.88 -10.23 -9.68
CA THR A 173 34.68 -10.81 -11.02
C THR A 173 35.79 -11.77 -11.43
N SER A 174 36.99 -11.62 -10.86
CA SER A 174 38.09 -12.59 -11.00
C SER A 174 39.00 -12.56 -9.78
N VAL A 175 39.62 -13.71 -9.50
CA VAL A 175 40.65 -13.86 -8.47
C VAL A 175 41.82 -14.64 -9.05
N THR A 176 43.03 -14.26 -8.67
CA THR A 176 44.23 -15.06 -8.93
C THR A 176 45.10 -15.10 -7.69
N CYS A 177 45.66 -16.28 -7.42
CA CYS A 177 46.57 -16.48 -6.30
C CYS A 177 47.67 -17.46 -6.69
N SER A 178 48.89 -17.16 -6.24
CA SER A 178 50.08 -18.00 -6.45
C SER A 178 50.20 -19.18 -5.48
N CYS A 179 49.20 -19.41 -4.61
CA CYS A 179 49.23 -20.54 -3.66
C CYS A 179 48.97 -21.91 -4.30
N GLY A 180 48.61 -21.95 -5.60
CA GLY A 180 48.33 -23.20 -6.32
C GLY A 180 47.03 -23.89 -5.90
N ASN A 181 46.11 -23.19 -5.22
CA ASN A 181 44.82 -23.75 -4.83
C ASN A 181 44.01 -24.16 -6.06
N LYS A 182 43.51 -25.41 -6.06
CA LYS A 182 42.63 -25.98 -7.09
C LYS A 182 41.24 -26.28 -6.53
N ASP A 183 40.76 -25.46 -5.59
CA ASP A 183 39.39 -25.58 -5.08
C ASP A 183 38.47 -24.62 -5.82
N ILE A 184 37.18 -24.95 -5.88
CA ILE A 184 36.12 -24.11 -6.45
C ILE A 184 36.00 -22.79 -5.67
N PHE A 185 36.30 -22.82 -4.37
CA PHE A 185 36.16 -21.69 -3.46
C PHE A 185 37.45 -20.88 -3.31
N TYR A 186 37.29 -19.62 -2.92
CA TYR A 186 38.40 -18.72 -2.66
C TYR A 186 39.30 -19.25 -1.55
N CYS A 187 40.61 -19.29 -1.82
CA CYS A 187 41.61 -19.62 -0.82
C CYS A 187 41.67 -18.57 0.30
N ALA A 188 42.28 -18.95 1.43
CA ALA A 188 42.45 -18.07 2.58
C ALA A 188 43.19 -16.76 2.24
N HIS A 189 44.12 -16.77 1.29
CA HIS A 189 44.87 -15.57 0.87
C HIS A 189 44.00 -14.57 0.13
N VAL A 190 43.11 -15.03 -0.76
CA VAL A 190 42.12 -14.19 -1.45
C VAL A 190 41.14 -13.60 -0.44
N VAL A 191 40.68 -14.40 0.53
CA VAL A 191 39.84 -13.92 1.63
C VAL A 191 40.55 -12.85 2.43
N ALA A 192 41.80 -13.08 2.86
CA ALA A 192 42.58 -12.14 3.67
C ALA A 192 42.74 -10.78 2.96
N LEU A 193 43.11 -10.77 1.67
CA LEU A 193 43.23 -9.53 0.89
C LEU A 193 41.88 -8.82 0.72
N SER A 194 40.81 -9.57 0.43
CA SER A 194 39.47 -9.01 0.27
C SER A 194 38.95 -8.39 1.56
N LEU A 195 39.12 -9.08 2.70
CA LEU A 195 38.76 -8.58 4.01
C LEU A 195 39.63 -7.40 4.45
N TYR A 196 40.92 -7.36 4.07
CA TYR A 196 41.77 -6.19 4.29
C TYR A 196 41.14 -4.95 3.64
N ARG A 197 40.70 -5.06 2.38
CA ARG A 197 40.04 -3.95 1.67
C ARG A 197 38.69 -3.55 2.27
N VAL A 198 37.94 -4.48 2.87
CA VAL A 198 36.66 -4.21 3.56
C VAL A 198 36.87 -3.56 4.93
N ARG A 199 37.76 -4.11 5.76
CA ARG A 199 37.98 -3.67 7.16
C ARG A 199 38.89 -2.44 7.27
N LYS A 200 39.85 -2.29 6.35
CA LYS A 200 40.86 -1.21 6.36
C LYS A 200 40.85 -0.41 5.04
N PRO A 201 39.69 0.11 4.58
CA PRO A 201 39.57 0.73 3.25
C PRO A 201 40.44 1.99 3.09
N GLU A 202 40.62 2.77 4.15
CA GLU A 202 41.42 4.01 4.14
C GLU A 202 42.94 3.74 4.11
N GLN A 203 43.37 2.53 4.46
CA GLN A 203 44.78 2.12 4.39
C GLN A 203 45.16 1.61 2.99
N VAL A 204 44.18 1.36 2.12
CA VAL A 204 44.43 0.91 0.75
C VAL A 204 44.73 2.10 -0.14
N LYS A 205 45.91 2.10 -0.75
CA LYS A 205 46.29 3.12 -1.72
C LYS A 205 45.47 2.94 -2.99
N LEU A 206 44.58 3.90 -3.28
CA LEU A 206 43.71 3.88 -4.43
C LEU A 206 44.19 4.84 -5.53
N ARG A 207 44.33 4.32 -6.75
CA ARG A 207 44.62 5.05 -7.98
C ARG A 207 43.48 4.84 -9.00
N LEU A 208 43.30 5.79 -9.92
CA LEU A 208 42.43 5.61 -11.09
C LEU A 208 42.97 4.49 -12.01
N PRO A 209 42.18 4.03 -13.00
CA PRO A 209 42.67 3.09 -14.01
C PRO A 209 44.00 3.53 -14.63
N ILE A 210 44.85 2.58 -14.99
CA ILE A 210 46.22 2.86 -15.45
C ILE A 210 46.22 3.67 -16.76
N SER A 211 45.20 3.52 -17.60
CA SER A 211 44.96 4.35 -18.78
C SER A 211 44.95 5.84 -18.47
N GLU A 212 44.35 6.28 -17.36
CA GLU A 212 44.37 7.67 -16.90
C GLU A 212 45.79 8.15 -16.58
N THR A 213 46.60 7.27 -15.98
CA THR A 213 48.00 7.59 -15.67
C THR A 213 48.83 7.67 -16.94
N LEU A 214 48.65 6.74 -17.88
CA LEU A 214 49.34 6.73 -19.16
C LEU A 214 48.96 7.95 -20.02
N PHE A 215 47.69 8.36 -20.01
CA PHE A 215 47.21 9.53 -20.73
C PHE A 215 47.81 10.85 -20.23
N GLN A 216 48.15 10.94 -18.94
CA GLN A 216 48.79 12.12 -18.35
C GLN A 216 50.29 12.20 -18.68
N MET A 217 50.93 11.10 -19.11
CA MET A 217 52.35 11.09 -19.45
C MET A 217 52.59 11.73 -20.82
N ASN A 218 53.60 12.59 -20.90
CA ASN A 218 54.12 13.02 -22.20
C ASN A 218 54.96 11.91 -22.85
N ARG A 219 55.31 12.10 -24.13
CA ARG A 219 56.07 11.10 -24.91
C ARG A 219 57.35 10.64 -24.21
N ASP A 220 58.14 11.57 -23.65
CA ASP A 220 59.43 11.24 -23.04
C ASP A 220 59.26 10.52 -21.70
N GLN A 221 58.21 10.84 -20.94
CA GLN A 221 57.84 10.12 -19.72
C GLN A 221 57.35 8.71 -20.03
N LEU A 222 56.51 8.55 -21.06
CA LEU A 222 56.01 7.25 -21.50
C LEU A 222 57.14 6.35 -22.01
N GLN A 223 58.06 6.91 -22.79
CA GLN A 223 59.26 6.19 -23.23
C GLN A 223 60.11 5.71 -22.05
N LYS A 224 60.37 6.59 -21.06
CA LYS A 224 61.06 6.20 -19.83
C LYS A 224 60.31 5.10 -19.10
N PHE A 225 59.00 5.24 -18.91
CA PHE A 225 58.17 4.23 -18.25
C PHE A 225 58.33 2.84 -18.89
N VAL A 226 58.21 2.75 -20.21
CA VAL A 226 58.35 1.48 -20.95
C VAL A 226 59.77 0.91 -20.81
N GLN A 227 60.82 1.74 -20.92
CA GLN A 227 62.21 1.30 -20.75
C GLN A 227 62.48 0.72 -19.35
N TYR A 228 62.00 1.39 -18.31
CA TYR A 228 62.15 0.90 -16.94
C TYR A 228 61.32 -0.36 -16.69
N LEU A 229 60.11 -0.47 -17.25
CA LEU A 229 59.28 -1.67 -17.14
C LEU A 229 59.97 -2.89 -17.77
N ILE A 230 60.50 -2.74 -18.99
CA ILE A 230 61.27 -3.78 -19.67
C ILE A 230 62.51 -4.13 -18.86
N THR A 231 63.23 -3.15 -18.29
CA THR A 231 64.43 -3.43 -17.50
C THR A 231 64.11 -4.27 -16.25
N VAL A 232 63.03 -3.92 -15.54
CA VAL A 232 62.62 -4.60 -14.29
C VAL A 232 62.11 -6.01 -14.56
N HIS A 233 61.38 -6.24 -15.66
CA HIS A 233 60.77 -7.54 -15.98
C HIS A 233 61.26 -8.11 -17.31
N HIS A 234 62.54 -7.95 -17.65
CA HIS A 234 63.07 -8.29 -18.97
C HIS A 234 62.91 -9.78 -19.33
N THR A 235 62.88 -10.68 -18.35
CA THR A 235 62.68 -12.12 -18.60
C THR A 235 61.26 -12.47 -19.02
N GLU A 236 60.26 -11.76 -18.49
CA GLU A 236 58.84 -12.06 -18.70
C GLU A 236 58.21 -11.19 -19.81
N VAL A 237 58.63 -9.93 -19.90
CA VAL A 237 57.98 -8.91 -20.74
C VAL A 237 58.69 -8.70 -22.07
N LEU A 238 60.01 -8.89 -22.16
CA LEU A 238 60.78 -8.54 -23.35
C LEU A 238 60.31 -9.25 -24.64
N PRO A 239 60.07 -10.58 -24.66
CA PRO A 239 59.61 -11.25 -25.87
C PRO A 239 58.27 -10.69 -26.37
N THR A 240 57.34 -10.45 -25.44
CA THR A 240 56.02 -9.89 -25.72
C THR A 240 56.11 -8.43 -26.16
N ALA A 241 56.95 -7.63 -25.51
CA ALA A 241 57.16 -6.22 -25.85
C ALA A 241 57.78 -6.06 -27.24
N GLN A 242 58.74 -6.92 -27.61
CA GLN A 242 59.33 -6.91 -28.96
C GLN A 242 58.29 -7.30 -30.01
N LYS A 243 57.51 -8.36 -29.78
CA LYS A 243 56.42 -8.77 -30.68
C LYS A 243 55.43 -7.62 -30.92
N LEU A 244 54.98 -6.95 -29.86
CA LEU A 244 54.05 -5.82 -29.96
C LEU A 244 54.68 -4.61 -30.67
N ALA A 245 55.97 -4.34 -30.44
CA ALA A 245 56.69 -3.28 -31.14
C ALA A 245 56.77 -3.55 -32.65
N ASP A 246 57.08 -4.78 -33.05
CA ASP A 246 57.13 -5.19 -34.45
C ASP A 246 55.76 -5.06 -35.13
N GLU A 247 54.68 -5.45 -34.43
CA GLU A 247 53.30 -5.29 -34.91
C GLU A 247 52.93 -3.81 -35.08
N ILE A 248 53.24 -2.94 -34.12
CA ILE A 248 52.93 -1.49 -34.21
C ILE A 248 53.70 -0.82 -35.36
N LEU A 249 54.96 -1.21 -35.59
CA LEU A 249 55.76 -0.66 -36.68
C LEU A 249 55.29 -1.13 -38.07
N SER A 250 54.53 -2.24 -38.13
CA SER A 250 53.93 -2.75 -39.36
C SER A 250 52.64 -2.00 -39.73
N GLN A 251 52.60 -1.37 -40.90
CA GLN A 251 51.48 -0.49 -41.31
C GLN A 251 50.11 -1.19 -41.44
N ASN A 252 50.09 -2.51 -41.71
CA ASN A 252 48.86 -3.27 -41.96
C ASN A 252 48.42 -4.16 -40.78
N SER A 253 49.08 -4.04 -39.62
CA SER A 253 48.75 -4.86 -38.46
C SER A 253 47.39 -4.47 -37.85
N GLU A 254 46.70 -5.47 -37.27
CA GLU A 254 45.42 -5.27 -36.60
C GLU A 254 45.52 -4.30 -35.42
N ILE A 255 46.68 -4.23 -34.75
CA ILE A 255 46.91 -3.32 -33.61
C ILE A 255 46.83 -1.85 -34.01
N ASN A 256 47.16 -1.51 -35.27
CA ASN A 256 47.05 -0.16 -35.81
C ASN A 256 45.63 0.19 -36.31
N GLN A 257 44.75 -0.82 -36.44
CA GLN A 257 43.34 -0.63 -36.81
C GLN A 257 42.46 -0.31 -35.60
N VAL A 258 42.95 -0.56 -34.39
CA VAL A 258 42.26 -0.27 -33.13
C VAL A 258 42.91 0.90 -32.39
N HIS A 259 42.13 1.67 -31.63
CA HIS A 259 42.63 2.83 -30.89
C HIS A 259 43.57 2.50 -29.72
N GLY A 260 43.60 1.24 -29.27
CA GLY A 260 44.45 0.76 -28.19
C GLY A 260 43.94 -0.53 -27.56
N ALA A 261 44.82 -1.22 -26.83
CA ALA A 261 44.47 -2.43 -26.08
C ALA A 261 43.51 -2.09 -24.91
N PRO A 262 42.64 -3.03 -24.50
CA PRO A 262 41.77 -2.84 -23.34
C PRO A 262 42.60 -2.71 -22.05
N ASP A 263 42.27 -1.72 -21.23
CA ASP A 263 42.91 -1.50 -19.92
C ASP A 263 42.38 -2.54 -18.90
N PRO A 264 43.25 -3.41 -18.34
CA PRO A 264 42.83 -4.43 -17.37
C PRO A 264 42.34 -3.86 -16.02
N THR A 265 42.58 -2.56 -15.77
CA THR A 265 42.19 -1.86 -14.54
C THR A 265 40.97 -0.94 -14.73
N ALA A 266 40.44 -0.81 -15.95
CA ALA A 266 39.30 0.07 -16.26
C ALA A 266 37.93 -0.51 -15.84
N GLY A 267 37.90 -1.76 -15.38
CA GLY A 267 36.67 -2.44 -14.97
C GLY A 267 36.00 -3.18 -16.12
N ALA A 268 34.81 -3.72 -15.84
CA ALA A 268 34.09 -4.57 -16.78
C ALA A 268 33.46 -3.76 -17.93
N SER A 269 33.31 -4.43 -19.07
CA SER A 269 32.64 -3.88 -20.25
C SER A 269 31.12 -3.73 -20.03
N VAL A 270 30.45 -3.01 -20.94
CA VAL A 270 28.98 -2.89 -20.90
C VAL A 270 28.28 -4.23 -21.14
N ASP A 271 28.92 -5.11 -21.91
CA ASP A 271 28.41 -6.42 -22.30
C ASP A 271 28.76 -7.51 -21.27
N ASP A 272 29.63 -7.20 -20.31
CA ASP A 272 30.04 -8.14 -19.27
C ASP A 272 28.92 -8.38 -18.25
N GLU A 273 28.72 -9.66 -17.93
CA GLU A 273 27.74 -10.12 -16.94
C GLU A 273 28.06 -9.61 -15.53
N ASN A 274 27.02 -9.21 -14.79
CA ASN A 274 27.16 -8.75 -13.41
C ASN A 274 27.06 -9.92 -12.42
N CYS A 275 28.05 -10.81 -12.41
CA CYS A 275 28.08 -11.99 -11.56
C CYS A 275 29.36 -12.03 -10.69
N TRP A 276 29.26 -12.72 -9.56
CA TRP A 276 30.44 -13.05 -8.78
C TRP A 276 31.30 -14.06 -9.56
N HIS A 277 32.60 -14.07 -9.27
CA HIS A 277 33.51 -15.04 -9.83
C HIS A 277 33.14 -16.46 -9.39
N LEU A 278 33.15 -17.39 -10.34
CA LEU A 278 33.01 -18.82 -10.15
C LEU A 278 33.94 -19.49 -11.17
N ASP A 279 34.84 -20.34 -10.69
CA ASP A 279 35.75 -21.09 -11.55
C ASP A 279 34.98 -22.25 -12.20
N GLU A 280 34.50 -22.04 -13.42
CA GLU A 280 33.66 -23.02 -14.13
C GLU A 280 34.43 -24.31 -14.46
N GLU A 281 35.71 -24.18 -14.82
CA GLU A 281 36.58 -25.31 -15.14
C GLU A 281 36.78 -26.18 -13.90
N GLN A 282 37.09 -25.57 -12.75
CA GLN A 282 37.28 -26.30 -11.51
C GLN A 282 35.98 -26.97 -11.03
N VAL A 283 34.82 -26.34 -11.20
CA VAL A 283 33.51 -26.96 -10.89
C VAL A 283 33.30 -28.22 -11.73
N GLN A 284 33.55 -28.13 -13.04
CA GLN A 284 33.39 -29.27 -13.95
C GLN A 284 34.36 -30.41 -13.59
N GLU A 285 35.64 -30.11 -13.36
CA GLU A 285 36.65 -31.12 -13.00
C GLU A 285 36.31 -31.82 -11.68
N GLN A 286 35.95 -31.07 -10.63
CA GLN A 286 35.62 -31.65 -9.33
C GLN A 286 34.36 -32.53 -9.39
N VAL A 287 33.30 -32.09 -10.06
CA VAL A 287 32.07 -32.89 -10.21
C VAL A 287 32.37 -34.18 -10.98
N LYS A 288 33.14 -34.09 -12.07
CA LYS A 288 33.57 -35.26 -12.84
C LYS A 288 34.37 -36.25 -11.99
N LEU A 289 35.29 -35.76 -11.15
CA LEU A 289 36.05 -36.58 -10.21
C LEU A 289 35.11 -37.27 -9.21
N PHE A 290 34.17 -36.56 -8.59
CA PHE A 290 33.22 -37.14 -7.63
C PHE A 290 32.31 -38.20 -8.26
N LEU A 291 31.89 -38.01 -9.51
CA LEU A 291 31.11 -39.00 -10.26
C LEU A 291 31.93 -40.25 -10.58
N SER A 292 33.20 -40.09 -10.99
CA SER A 292 34.09 -41.20 -11.37
C SER A 292 34.49 -42.11 -10.21
N GLN A 293 34.52 -41.61 -8.98
CA GLN A 293 35.00 -42.34 -7.78
C GLN A 293 34.01 -43.39 -7.21
N GLY A 294 32.93 -43.71 -7.92
CA GLY A 294 32.14 -44.93 -7.71
C GLY A 294 31.66 -45.19 -6.26
N GLY A 295 30.61 -44.51 -5.78
CA GLY A 295 29.61 -45.00 -4.81
C GLY A 295 30.03 -45.50 -3.40
N TYR A 296 31.32 -45.67 -3.10
CA TYR A 296 31.81 -46.16 -1.81
C TYR A 296 32.06 -44.99 -0.87
N HIS A 297 30.98 -44.62 -0.17
CA HIS A 297 30.90 -43.84 1.08
C HIS A 297 31.38 -42.37 1.13
N GLY A 298 32.15 -41.85 0.18
CA GLY A 298 32.66 -40.46 0.20
C GLY A 298 32.03 -39.48 -0.79
N SER A 299 32.02 -39.81 -2.08
CA SER A 299 31.77 -38.85 -3.16
C SER A 299 30.34 -38.29 -3.24
N GLY A 300 29.33 -39.09 -2.85
CA GLY A 300 27.95 -38.60 -2.76
C GLY A 300 27.77 -37.49 -1.72
N LYS A 301 28.54 -37.52 -0.62
CA LYS A 301 28.52 -36.44 0.38
C LYS A 301 29.08 -35.14 -0.18
N GLN A 302 30.13 -35.20 -1.01
CA GLN A 302 30.74 -34.03 -1.64
C GLN A 302 29.80 -33.39 -2.67
N LEU A 303 29.10 -34.20 -3.48
CA LEU A 303 28.07 -33.69 -4.39
C LEU A 303 26.91 -33.04 -3.64
N ASN A 304 26.46 -33.64 -2.52
CA ASN A 304 25.43 -33.04 -1.68
C ASN A 304 25.88 -31.71 -1.04
N LEU A 305 27.17 -31.55 -0.70
CA LEU A 305 27.71 -30.26 -0.26
C LEU A 305 27.65 -29.21 -1.37
N LEU A 306 27.93 -29.58 -2.63
CA LEU A 306 27.74 -28.69 -3.77
C LEU A 306 26.27 -28.33 -4.00
N PHE A 307 25.34 -29.28 -3.84
CA PHE A 307 23.90 -29.01 -3.87
C PHE A 307 23.47 -28.06 -2.75
N CYS A 308 23.95 -28.26 -1.53
CA CYS A 308 23.74 -27.34 -0.41
C CYS A 308 24.27 -25.94 -0.74
N LYS A 309 25.42 -25.85 -1.41
CA LYS A 309 25.99 -24.58 -1.86
C LYS A 309 25.11 -23.90 -2.90
N VAL A 310 24.62 -24.64 -3.89
CA VAL A 310 23.65 -24.13 -4.87
C VAL A 310 22.41 -23.59 -4.15
N ARG A 311 21.85 -24.32 -3.17
CA ARG A 311 20.72 -23.83 -2.35
C ARG A 311 21.05 -22.53 -1.62
N GLU A 312 22.23 -22.42 -1.04
CA GLU A 312 22.70 -21.21 -0.37
C GLU A 312 22.78 -20.02 -1.34
N MET A 313 23.39 -20.22 -2.52
CA MET A 313 23.47 -19.21 -3.57
C MET A 313 22.07 -18.78 -4.07
N LEU A 314 21.15 -19.73 -4.26
CA LEU A 314 19.76 -19.45 -4.67
C LEU A 314 18.99 -18.68 -3.58
N LYS A 315 19.18 -19.00 -2.29
CA LYS A 315 18.60 -18.24 -1.17
C LYS A 315 19.06 -16.79 -1.17
N MET A 316 20.31 -16.56 -1.53
CA MET A 316 20.90 -15.23 -1.65
C MET A 316 20.61 -14.54 -2.99
N ARG A 317 19.81 -15.19 -3.85
CA ARG A 317 19.43 -14.72 -5.20
C ARG A 317 20.62 -14.48 -6.12
N ASP A 318 21.66 -15.29 -5.94
CA ASP A 318 22.86 -15.21 -6.76
C ASP A 318 22.67 -15.96 -8.09
N SER A 319 23.08 -15.33 -9.19
CA SER A 319 23.06 -15.93 -10.54
C SER A 319 23.96 -17.16 -10.66
N ASN A 320 25.00 -17.26 -9.83
CA ASN A 320 25.91 -18.41 -9.83
C ASN A 320 25.24 -19.69 -9.32
N GLY A 321 24.14 -19.61 -8.56
CA GLY A 321 23.40 -20.81 -8.17
C GLY A 321 22.91 -21.60 -9.40
N ALA A 322 22.33 -20.90 -10.38
CA ALA A 322 21.89 -21.53 -11.63
C ALA A 322 23.07 -21.96 -12.51
N ARG A 323 24.09 -21.12 -12.67
CA ARG A 323 25.29 -21.45 -13.45
C ARG A 323 26.01 -22.69 -12.91
N MET A 324 26.22 -22.76 -11.60
CA MET A 324 26.84 -23.91 -10.95
C MET A 324 26.02 -25.19 -11.14
N LEU A 325 24.69 -25.11 -11.02
CA LEU A 325 23.83 -26.27 -11.28
C LEU A 325 23.87 -26.72 -12.74
N THR A 326 23.95 -25.79 -13.69
CA THR A 326 24.17 -26.10 -15.11
C THR A 326 25.43 -26.95 -15.30
N LEU A 327 26.56 -26.50 -14.76
CA LEU A 327 27.84 -27.22 -14.88
C LEU A 327 27.75 -28.61 -14.24
N ILE A 328 27.13 -28.72 -13.06
CA ILE A 328 26.93 -30.01 -12.39
C ILE A 328 26.08 -30.93 -13.28
N THR A 329 24.96 -30.44 -13.82
CA THR A 329 24.04 -31.23 -14.67
C THR A 329 24.73 -31.74 -15.93
N GLU A 330 25.56 -30.92 -16.57
CA GLU A 330 26.33 -31.32 -17.74
C GLU A 330 27.32 -32.44 -17.43
N GLN A 331 27.96 -32.43 -16.26
CA GLN A 331 28.85 -33.52 -15.84
C GLN A 331 28.09 -34.81 -15.53
N PHE A 332 26.89 -34.74 -14.93
CA PHE A 332 26.05 -35.93 -14.73
C PHE A 332 25.59 -36.52 -16.09
N MET A 333 25.20 -35.67 -17.04
CA MET A 333 24.80 -36.11 -18.39
C MET A 333 25.98 -36.70 -19.19
N GLY A 334 27.21 -36.28 -18.88
CA GLY A 334 28.44 -36.81 -19.45
C GLY A 334 28.98 -38.08 -18.77
N ASP A 335 28.30 -38.62 -17.75
CA ASP A 335 28.77 -39.83 -17.06
C ASP A 335 28.64 -41.06 -17.97
N PRO A 336 29.75 -41.77 -18.29
CA PRO A 336 29.72 -42.92 -19.19
C PRO A 336 28.85 -44.08 -18.67
N ARG A 337 28.56 -44.14 -17.37
CA ARG A 337 27.69 -45.19 -16.78
C ARG A 337 26.25 -45.08 -17.23
N LEU A 338 25.74 -43.88 -17.55
CA LEU A 338 24.37 -43.72 -18.06
C LEU A 338 24.18 -44.46 -19.39
N ALA A 339 25.17 -44.38 -20.29
CA ALA A 339 25.17 -45.13 -21.54
C ALA A 339 25.25 -46.64 -21.31
N LEU A 340 26.12 -47.08 -20.37
CA LEU A 340 26.28 -48.51 -20.04
C LEU A 340 24.99 -49.11 -19.45
N TRP A 341 24.34 -48.42 -18.51
CA TRP A 341 23.10 -48.89 -17.89
C TRP A 341 21.96 -49.01 -18.90
N ARG A 342 21.87 -48.06 -19.84
CA ARG A 342 20.90 -48.10 -20.94
C ARG A 342 21.17 -49.26 -21.91
N GLN A 343 22.43 -49.48 -22.29
CA GLN A 343 22.81 -50.61 -23.18
C GLN A 343 22.56 -51.97 -22.53
N GLN A 344 22.78 -52.09 -21.22
CA GLN A 344 22.62 -53.33 -20.46
C GLN A 344 21.19 -53.56 -19.96
N GLY A 345 20.28 -52.60 -20.14
CA GLY A 345 18.92 -52.66 -19.60
C GLY A 345 18.87 -52.68 -18.05
N THR A 346 19.96 -52.32 -17.39
CA THR A 346 20.08 -52.30 -15.93
C THR A 346 19.63 -50.95 -15.38
N ALA A 347 18.84 -50.96 -14.30
CA ALA A 347 18.45 -49.72 -13.63
C ALA A 347 19.65 -49.02 -12.98
N MET A 348 19.59 -47.68 -12.90
CA MET A 348 20.57 -46.89 -12.17
C MET A 348 20.61 -47.29 -10.69
N THR A 349 21.77 -47.18 -10.04
CA THR A 349 21.86 -47.39 -8.59
C THR A 349 20.99 -46.39 -7.81
N ASP A 350 20.40 -46.80 -6.69
CA ASP A 350 19.52 -45.93 -5.89
C ASP A 350 20.22 -44.66 -5.41
N LYS A 351 21.51 -44.73 -5.07
CA LYS A 351 22.32 -43.56 -4.69
C LYS A 351 22.45 -42.55 -5.83
N TYR A 352 22.66 -43.00 -7.06
CA TYR A 352 22.75 -42.12 -8.23
C TYR A 352 21.39 -41.48 -8.53
N ARG A 353 20.30 -42.27 -8.39
CA ARG A 353 18.93 -41.77 -8.56
C ARG A 353 18.59 -40.68 -7.55
N GLN A 354 18.94 -40.85 -6.28
CA GLN A 354 18.76 -39.81 -5.25
C GLN A 354 19.46 -38.50 -5.60
N LEU A 355 20.70 -38.56 -6.12
CA LEU A 355 21.42 -37.36 -6.56
C LEU A 355 20.76 -36.70 -7.77
N TRP A 356 20.21 -37.51 -8.69
CA TRP A 356 19.47 -37.04 -9.85
C TRP A 356 18.15 -36.36 -9.47
N ASP A 357 17.41 -36.96 -8.53
CA ASP A 357 16.17 -36.39 -7.98
C ASP A 357 16.44 -35.06 -7.27
N GLU A 358 17.54 -34.97 -6.51
CA GLU A 358 17.95 -33.73 -5.86
C GLU A 358 18.33 -32.65 -6.89
N LEU A 359 19.02 -33.01 -7.96
CA LEU A 359 19.33 -32.11 -9.07
C LEU A 359 18.05 -31.60 -9.75
N GLY A 360 17.06 -32.48 -9.96
CA GLY A 360 15.73 -32.11 -10.45
C GLY A 360 15.02 -31.11 -9.52
N ALA A 361 15.08 -31.34 -8.20
CA ALA A 361 14.51 -30.44 -7.21
C ALA A 361 15.16 -29.04 -7.21
N LEU A 362 16.47 -28.96 -7.44
CA LEU A 362 17.17 -27.68 -7.57
C LEU A 362 16.80 -26.95 -8.86
N TRP A 363 16.63 -27.68 -9.98
CA TRP A 363 16.12 -27.08 -11.21
C TRP A 363 14.70 -26.57 -11.06
N MET A 364 13.83 -27.27 -10.34
CA MET A 364 12.51 -26.75 -9.96
C MET A 364 12.65 -25.43 -9.19
N CYS A 365 13.55 -25.34 -8.22
CA CYS A 365 13.79 -24.09 -7.48
C CYS A 365 14.23 -22.92 -8.40
N ILE A 366 15.04 -23.20 -9.43
CA ILE A 366 15.51 -22.18 -10.39
C ILE A 366 14.40 -21.76 -11.36
N VAL A 367 13.68 -22.72 -11.94
CA VAL A 367 12.62 -22.45 -12.93
C VAL A 367 11.41 -21.76 -12.28
N LEU A 368 11.05 -22.20 -11.07
CA LEU A 368 9.97 -21.61 -10.28
C LEU A 368 10.38 -20.32 -9.57
N ASN A 369 11.66 -19.91 -9.64
CA ASN A 369 12.10 -18.65 -9.04
C ASN A 369 11.29 -17.46 -9.62
N PRO A 370 10.57 -16.70 -8.78
CA PRO A 370 9.72 -15.58 -9.23
C PRO A 370 10.53 -14.34 -9.65
N HIS A 371 11.83 -14.32 -9.38
CA HIS A 371 12.70 -13.18 -9.65
C HIS A 371 13.52 -13.31 -10.94
N CYS A 372 13.60 -14.49 -11.56
CA CYS A 372 14.28 -14.70 -12.85
C CYS A 372 13.57 -13.95 -13.99
N LYS A 373 14.35 -13.35 -14.90
CA LYS A 373 13.82 -12.69 -16.10
C LYS A 373 13.25 -13.73 -17.10
N PRO A 374 12.25 -13.38 -17.92
CA PRO A 374 11.67 -14.30 -18.90
C PRO A 374 12.71 -14.79 -19.93
N GLU A 375 13.66 -13.94 -20.32
CA GLU A 375 14.80 -14.29 -21.19
C GLU A 375 15.65 -15.42 -20.59
N GLN A 376 15.93 -15.34 -19.28
CA GLN A 376 16.67 -16.36 -18.55
C GLN A 376 15.86 -17.67 -18.50
N LYS A 377 14.55 -17.60 -18.23
CA LYS A 377 13.67 -18.79 -18.26
C LYS A 377 13.60 -19.43 -19.64
N GLY A 378 13.60 -18.62 -20.71
CA GLY A 378 13.68 -19.10 -22.09
C GLY A 378 15.01 -19.78 -22.41
N CYS A 379 16.12 -19.26 -21.90
CA CYS A 379 17.43 -19.90 -21.99
C CYS A 379 17.42 -21.26 -21.27
N TRP A 380 16.92 -21.31 -20.03
CA TRP A 380 16.81 -22.55 -19.25
C TRP A 380 15.89 -23.57 -19.90
N LEU A 381 14.75 -23.16 -20.45
CA LEU A 381 13.85 -24.06 -21.17
C LEU A 381 14.52 -24.69 -22.40
N ARG A 382 15.25 -23.90 -23.19
CA ARG A 382 16.04 -24.44 -24.33
C ARG A 382 17.09 -25.44 -23.86
N GLN A 383 17.76 -25.14 -22.74
CA GLN A 383 18.79 -26.03 -22.19
C GLN A 383 18.20 -27.34 -21.64
N LEU A 384 17.13 -27.27 -20.86
CA LEU A 384 16.42 -28.45 -20.33
C LEU A 384 15.85 -29.32 -21.46
N ARG A 385 15.27 -28.71 -22.51
CA ARG A 385 14.82 -29.44 -23.71
C ARG A 385 15.98 -30.13 -24.43
N ARG A 386 17.13 -29.46 -24.52
CA ARG A 386 18.33 -30.05 -25.13
C ARG A 386 18.80 -31.27 -24.33
N TRP A 387 18.84 -31.20 -23.00
CA TRP A 387 19.21 -32.36 -22.18
C TRP A 387 18.19 -33.50 -22.24
N ASN A 388 16.89 -33.18 -22.21
CA ASN A 388 15.83 -34.18 -22.33
C ASN A 388 15.83 -34.91 -23.68
N GLY A 389 16.31 -34.24 -24.75
CA GLY A 389 16.48 -34.85 -26.07
C GLY A 389 17.71 -35.75 -26.20
N VAL A 390 18.56 -35.86 -25.17
CA VAL A 390 19.71 -36.78 -25.16
C VAL A 390 19.24 -38.16 -24.72
N ASP A 391 19.48 -39.19 -25.55
CA ASP A 391 19.02 -40.56 -25.30
C ASP A 391 19.45 -41.13 -23.94
N VAL A 392 20.55 -40.67 -23.35
CA VAL A 392 21.01 -41.17 -22.04
C VAL A 392 20.36 -40.49 -20.83
N CYS A 393 19.47 -39.51 -21.04
CA CYS A 393 18.77 -38.79 -19.97
C CYS A 393 17.87 -39.75 -19.15
N PRO A 394 18.06 -39.84 -17.82
CA PRO A 394 17.17 -40.62 -16.96
C PRO A 394 15.73 -40.13 -16.97
N LEU A 395 14.77 -41.06 -17.02
CA LEU A 395 13.32 -40.79 -16.95
C LEU A 395 12.84 -40.73 -15.48
N GLU A 396 11.82 -39.92 -15.19
CA GLU A 396 11.26 -39.71 -13.83
C GLU A 396 10.64 -40.99 -13.24
N ASP A 397 10.08 -41.87 -14.07
CA ASP A 397 9.49 -43.13 -13.64
C ASP A 397 10.42 -44.30 -13.95
N GLY A 398 10.87 -45.00 -12.90
CA GLY A 398 11.56 -46.28 -13.04
C GLY A 398 10.70 -47.28 -13.81
N ASN A 399 11.28 -47.92 -14.82
CA ASN A 399 10.68 -49.01 -15.60
C ASN A 399 9.79 -49.96 -14.77
N HIS A 400 8.49 -50.00 -15.07
CA HIS A 400 7.70 -51.24 -15.09
C HIS A 400 7.42 -51.56 -16.57
N GLY A 401 7.98 -52.67 -17.05
CA GLY A 401 8.01 -53.02 -18.47
C GLY A 401 6.73 -53.61 -19.05
N ASN A 402 6.64 -53.49 -20.38
CA ASN A 402 6.05 -54.40 -21.38
C ASN A 402 4.79 -55.23 -21.03
N GLU A 403 3.67 -54.90 -21.68
CA GLU A 403 2.83 -55.87 -22.39
C GLU A 403 1.86 -55.15 -23.35
N LEU A 404 2.20 -55.08 -24.64
CA LEU A 404 1.36 -55.47 -25.79
C LEU A 404 1.99 -54.94 -27.09
N ALA A 405 2.65 -55.85 -27.82
CA ALA A 405 2.84 -55.70 -29.25
C ALA A 405 2.09 -56.83 -29.96
N ASN A 406 1.33 -56.44 -30.98
CA ASN A 406 0.80 -57.22 -32.10
C ASN A 406 -0.48 -58.05 -31.87
N LEU A 407 -1.57 -57.57 -32.45
CA LEU A 407 -2.37 -58.37 -33.38
C LEU A 407 -3.11 -57.45 -34.37
N THR A 408 -2.84 -57.72 -35.64
CA THR A 408 -3.30 -57.09 -36.88
C THR A 408 -4.69 -57.59 -37.29
N ASN A 409 -5.39 -56.75 -38.07
CA ASN A 409 -6.39 -57.05 -39.10
C ASN A 409 -7.88 -57.31 -38.77
N ALA A 410 -8.68 -56.70 -39.65
CA ALA A 410 -10.01 -57.05 -40.16
C ALA A 410 -11.26 -56.31 -39.60
N LEU A 411 -11.73 -55.35 -40.40
CA LEU A 411 -13.15 -54.96 -40.56
C LEU A 411 -14.01 -56.18 -40.96
N PRO A 412 -15.34 -56.15 -40.75
CA PRO A 412 -16.23 -55.81 -41.86
C PRO A 412 -17.49 -54.95 -41.52
N HIS A 413 -18.10 -54.48 -42.62
CA HIS A 413 -19.18 -53.51 -42.85
C HIS A 413 -20.57 -53.72 -42.22
N GLY A 414 -21.19 -52.59 -41.81
CA GLY A 414 -22.54 -52.02 -42.12
C GLY A 414 -23.84 -52.84 -41.95
N PRO A 415 -25.06 -52.22 -41.91
CA PRO A 415 -25.41 -50.87 -42.42
C PRO A 415 -26.39 -49.98 -41.59
N ALA A 416 -26.38 -48.69 -41.98
CA ALA A 416 -27.33 -47.55 -41.91
C ALA A 416 -28.62 -47.52 -41.05
N GLY A 417 -28.83 -46.36 -40.38
CA GLY A 417 -30.15 -45.85 -39.93
C GLY A 417 -30.06 -44.77 -38.84
N ASN A 418 -30.55 -43.56 -39.13
CA ASN A 418 -30.38 -42.26 -38.43
C ASN A 418 -31.36 -42.06 -37.21
N PRO A 419 -31.47 -40.87 -36.59
CA PRO A 419 -30.68 -40.28 -35.49
C PRO A 419 -31.47 -40.07 -34.17
N GLY A 420 -30.80 -39.84 -33.03
CA GLY A 420 -31.45 -39.27 -31.84
C GLY A 420 -30.73 -39.43 -30.49
N SER A 421 -30.06 -38.35 -30.09
CA SER A 421 -29.88 -37.81 -28.72
C SER A 421 -29.27 -38.64 -27.56
N ALA A 422 -28.25 -37.98 -26.97
CA ALA A 422 -27.83 -37.96 -25.56
C ALA A 422 -26.96 -39.09 -24.99
N GLY A 423 -25.75 -38.71 -24.54
CA GLY A 423 -25.24 -39.18 -23.25
C GLY A 423 -23.80 -39.72 -23.18
N SER A 424 -22.83 -38.79 -23.07
CA SER A 424 -21.65 -38.87 -22.19
C SER A 424 -20.50 -39.88 -22.44
N CYS A 425 -19.30 -39.34 -22.17
CA CYS A 425 -18.03 -39.99 -21.84
C CYS A 425 -17.17 -40.57 -22.99
N ARG A 426 -16.43 -39.67 -23.66
CA ARG A 426 -15.03 -39.96 -24.01
C ARG A 426 -14.13 -38.79 -23.59
N ARG A 427 -13.10 -39.13 -22.81
CA ARG A 427 -11.86 -38.37 -22.65
C ARG A 427 -11.30 -38.07 -24.04
N THR A 428 -11.01 -36.81 -24.31
CA THR A 428 -10.15 -36.37 -25.41
C THR A 428 -9.21 -35.31 -24.85
N GLU A 429 -7.95 -35.71 -24.74
CA GLU A 429 -6.76 -34.94 -25.14
C GLU A 429 -6.86 -33.42 -25.03
N ASN A 430 -6.11 -32.86 -24.07
CA ASN A 430 -5.69 -31.46 -24.14
C ASN A 430 -4.95 -31.24 -25.47
N PRO A 431 -5.26 -30.20 -26.25
CA PRO A 431 -4.40 -29.79 -27.34
C PRO A 431 -3.16 -29.09 -26.75
N ASP A 432 -1.98 -29.60 -27.10
CA ASP A 432 -0.71 -28.88 -26.95
C ASP A 432 -0.80 -27.46 -27.54
N PRO A 433 -0.10 -26.46 -26.97
CA PRO A 433 0.17 -25.22 -27.72
C PRO A 433 1.00 -25.60 -28.96
N PRO A 434 0.76 -25.02 -30.15
CA PRO A 434 1.43 -25.50 -31.34
C PRO A 434 2.94 -25.28 -31.23
N ALA A 435 3.69 -26.38 -31.33
CA ALA A 435 5.08 -26.35 -31.71
C ALA A 435 5.20 -25.64 -33.06
N GLN A 436 6.20 -24.75 -33.16
CA GLN A 436 6.63 -23.98 -34.32
C GLN A 436 6.17 -24.56 -35.68
N ARG A 437 5.08 -24.03 -36.23
CA ARG A 437 4.86 -24.07 -37.68
C ARG A 437 5.84 -23.07 -38.32
N PRO A 438 6.52 -23.42 -39.42
CA PRO A 438 7.06 -22.39 -40.31
C PRO A 438 5.91 -21.46 -40.69
N PRO A 439 6.12 -20.14 -40.88
CA PRO A 439 5.06 -19.27 -41.37
C PRO A 439 4.58 -19.85 -42.71
N GLU A 440 3.33 -20.30 -42.75
CA GLU A 440 2.65 -20.56 -44.01
C GLU A 440 2.55 -19.22 -44.75
N ASP A 441 2.59 -19.27 -46.10
CA ASP A 441 2.61 -18.09 -46.97
C ASP A 441 1.51 -17.08 -46.55
N GLY A 442 1.93 -16.01 -45.84
CA GLY A 442 1.05 -14.92 -45.39
C GLY A 442 1.12 -14.53 -43.90
N GLU A 443 1.77 -15.30 -43.02
CA GLU A 443 1.82 -14.97 -41.59
C GLU A 443 2.96 -14.01 -41.21
N SER A 444 2.61 -12.81 -40.75
CA SER A 444 3.54 -11.80 -40.24
C SER A 444 4.03 -12.16 -38.83
N PHE A 445 5.32 -11.95 -38.54
CA PHE A 445 5.88 -12.10 -37.19
C PHE A 445 5.15 -11.26 -36.12
N VAL A 446 4.53 -10.15 -36.52
CA VAL A 446 3.71 -9.31 -35.64
C VAL A 446 2.44 -10.06 -35.21
N LEU A 447 1.83 -10.80 -36.13
CA LEU A 447 0.59 -11.54 -35.88
C LEU A 447 0.81 -12.65 -34.85
N LEU A 448 1.90 -13.41 -34.99
CA LEU A 448 2.29 -14.45 -34.03
C LEU A 448 2.69 -13.86 -32.66
N ALA A 449 3.37 -12.71 -32.66
CA ALA A 449 3.76 -12.03 -31.42
C ALA A 449 2.52 -11.53 -30.63
N VAL A 450 1.54 -10.96 -31.32
CA VAL A 450 0.26 -10.54 -30.74
C VAL A 450 -0.52 -11.74 -30.22
N GLU A 451 -0.67 -12.80 -31.03
CA GLU A 451 -1.37 -14.04 -30.61
C GLU A 451 -0.75 -14.62 -29.33
N THR A 452 0.59 -14.71 -29.29
CA THR A 452 1.33 -15.21 -28.13
C THR A 452 1.14 -14.30 -26.91
N ALA A 453 1.14 -12.98 -27.10
CA ALA A 453 0.93 -12.03 -26.02
C ALA A 453 -0.50 -12.13 -25.43
N LEU A 454 -1.53 -12.33 -26.27
CA LEU A 454 -2.91 -12.50 -25.82
C LEU A 454 -3.09 -13.79 -25.00
N ILE A 455 -2.54 -14.91 -25.47
CA ILE A 455 -2.54 -16.19 -24.72
C ILE A 455 -1.79 -15.99 -23.39
N GLY A 456 -0.60 -15.40 -23.48
CA GLY A 456 0.28 -15.17 -22.35
C GLY A 456 -0.28 -14.20 -21.32
N LEU A 457 -1.14 -13.26 -21.69
CA LEU A 457 -1.86 -12.35 -20.78
C LEU A 457 -3.13 -13.00 -20.22
N GLY A 458 -3.84 -13.81 -20.99
CA GLY A 458 -5.10 -14.46 -20.60
C GLY A 458 -4.95 -15.71 -19.73
N GLN A 459 -3.73 -16.23 -19.53
CA GLN A 459 -3.50 -17.41 -18.68
C GLN A 459 -3.80 -17.15 -17.20
N GLN A 460 -4.59 -18.02 -16.59
CA GLN A 460 -4.91 -17.96 -15.17
C GLN A 460 -3.64 -18.18 -14.32
N ARG A 461 -3.40 -17.28 -13.36
CA ARG A 461 -2.18 -17.26 -12.55
C ARG A 461 -2.50 -16.99 -11.09
N VAL A 462 -1.77 -17.63 -10.18
CA VAL A 462 -1.88 -17.37 -8.75
C VAL A 462 -1.25 -16.01 -8.41
N MET A 463 -1.93 -15.21 -7.58
CA MET A 463 -1.42 -13.95 -7.06
C MET A 463 -0.15 -14.20 -6.24
N PRO A 464 1.01 -13.59 -6.58
CA PRO A 464 2.25 -13.83 -5.87
C PRO A 464 2.21 -13.26 -4.44
N GLU A 465 3.00 -13.86 -3.55
CA GLU A 465 3.14 -13.38 -2.18
C GLU A 465 4.04 -12.14 -2.09
N GLY A 466 3.60 -11.17 -1.27
CA GLY A 466 4.34 -9.95 -0.96
C GLY A 466 4.04 -8.77 -1.89
N LEU A 467 3.97 -7.57 -1.29
CA LEU A 467 3.62 -6.32 -1.96
C LEU A 467 4.43 -6.06 -3.24
N TYR A 468 5.75 -6.21 -3.20
CA TYR A 468 6.62 -5.93 -4.34
C TYR A 468 6.35 -6.87 -5.53
N ALA A 469 6.09 -8.16 -5.27
CA ALA A 469 5.81 -9.12 -6.32
C ALA A 469 4.44 -8.84 -6.96
N GLN A 470 3.44 -8.48 -6.16
CA GLN A 470 2.12 -8.06 -6.63
C GLN A 470 2.19 -6.78 -7.47
N GLU A 471 2.89 -5.74 -7.00
CA GLU A 471 3.11 -4.51 -7.79
C GLU A 471 3.86 -4.79 -9.09
N LYS A 472 4.84 -5.70 -9.08
CA LYS A 472 5.59 -6.08 -10.27
C LYS A 472 4.70 -6.76 -11.32
N VAL A 473 3.78 -7.64 -10.90
CA VAL A 473 2.81 -8.26 -11.82
C VAL A 473 1.92 -7.20 -12.46
N CYS A 474 1.34 -6.30 -11.67
CA CYS A 474 0.52 -5.21 -12.20
C CYS A 474 1.29 -4.32 -13.19
N ARG A 475 2.52 -3.88 -12.84
CA ARG A 475 3.33 -3.04 -13.72
C ARG A 475 3.75 -3.76 -15.01
N ASN A 476 4.07 -5.05 -14.93
CA ASN A 476 4.46 -5.83 -16.11
C ASN A 476 3.27 -6.05 -17.06
N GLU A 477 2.08 -6.31 -16.52
CA GLU A 477 0.84 -6.38 -17.30
C GLU A 477 0.58 -5.04 -18.01
N GLU A 478 0.61 -3.94 -17.28
CA GLU A 478 0.41 -2.59 -17.83
C GLU A 478 1.45 -2.23 -18.92
N GLN A 479 2.73 -2.57 -18.73
CA GLN A 479 3.77 -2.33 -19.73
C GLN A 479 3.57 -3.13 -21.02
N LEU A 480 3.15 -4.40 -20.91
CA LEU A 480 2.89 -5.24 -22.08
C LEU A 480 1.64 -4.75 -22.83
N LEU A 481 0.59 -4.35 -22.11
CA LEU A 481 -0.61 -3.78 -22.72
C LEU A 481 -0.32 -2.45 -23.42
N ALA A 482 0.52 -1.59 -22.84
CA ALA A 482 0.94 -0.35 -23.49
C ALA A 482 1.68 -0.62 -24.81
N LYS A 483 2.49 -1.68 -24.87
CA LYS A 483 3.15 -2.10 -26.12
C LYS A 483 2.18 -2.67 -27.14
N LEU A 484 1.17 -3.42 -26.71
CA LEU A 484 0.13 -3.94 -27.60
C LEU A 484 -0.76 -2.82 -28.16
N GLN A 485 -0.99 -1.75 -27.41
CA GLN A 485 -1.72 -0.56 -27.87
C GLN A 485 -0.99 0.23 -28.97
N GLU A 486 0.34 0.08 -29.10
CA GLU A 486 1.11 0.69 -30.20
C GLU A 486 0.92 -0.06 -31.54
N VAL A 487 0.26 -1.23 -31.54
CA VAL A 487 0.03 -2.03 -32.74
C VAL A 487 -1.30 -1.64 -33.38
N ASP A 488 -1.26 -1.21 -34.64
CA ASP A 488 -2.47 -0.93 -35.43
C ASP A 488 -3.21 -2.22 -35.76
N LEU A 489 -4.51 -2.26 -35.44
CA LEU A 489 -5.37 -3.42 -35.67
C LEU A 489 -5.85 -3.43 -37.12
N ASP A 490 -5.26 -4.29 -37.95
CA ASP A 490 -5.79 -4.65 -39.25
C ASP A 490 -6.85 -5.78 -39.16
N GLU A 491 -7.56 -6.05 -40.26
CA GLU A 491 -8.59 -7.10 -40.30
C GLU A 491 -8.04 -8.50 -39.92
N THR A 492 -6.78 -8.79 -40.20
CA THR A 492 -6.17 -10.09 -39.87
C THR A 492 -5.90 -10.22 -38.36
N LEU A 493 -5.40 -9.15 -37.73
CA LEU A 493 -5.22 -9.07 -36.29
C LEU A 493 -6.56 -9.09 -35.57
N VAL A 494 -7.60 -8.42 -36.08
CA VAL A 494 -8.96 -8.49 -35.52
C VAL A 494 -9.48 -9.93 -35.51
N GLN A 495 -9.23 -10.72 -36.56
CA GLN A 495 -9.59 -12.15 -36.57
C GLN A 495 -8.84 -12.94 -35.49
N ILE A 496 -7.55 -12.66 -35.26
CA ILE A 496 -6.78 -13.28 -34.17
C ILE A 496 -7.32 -12.87 -32.81
N PHE A 497 -7.64 -11.59 -32.59
CA PHE A 497 -8.25 -11.12 -31.34
C PHE A 497 -9.57 -11.85 -31.08
N ARG A 498 -10.45 -11.99 -32.09
CA ARG A 498 -11.71 -12.74 -31.96
C ARG A 498 -11.48 -14.22 -31.63
N LYS A 499 -10.60 -14.87 -32.38
CA LYS A 499 -10.24 -16.29 -32.20
C LYS A 499 -9.70 -16.54 -30.79
N GLN A 500 -8.67 -15.79 -30.39
CA GLN A 500 -8.03 -15.97 -29.08
C GLN A 500 -8.96 -15.62 -27.92
N THR A 501 -9.77 -14.57 -28.08
CA THR A 501 -10.79 -14.22 -27.09
C THR A 501 -11.81 -15.33 -26.86
N THR A 502 -12.28 -15.94 -27.95
CA THR A 502 -13.26 -17.05 -27.87
C THR A 502 -12.63 -18.23 -27.13
N PHE A 503 -11.38 -18.56 -27.45
CA PHE A 503 -10.63 -19.58 -26.69
C PHE A 503 -10.45 -19.23 -25.22
N LEU A 504 -10.14 -17.98 -24.88
CA LEU A 504 -10.02 -17.56 -23.49
C LEU A 504 -11.32 -17.71 -22.69
N LEU A 505 -12.49 -17.60 -23.33
CA LEU A 505 -13.78 -17.82 -22.68
C LEU A 505 -14.08 -19.31 -22.48
N GLU A 506 -13.61 -20.17 -23.40
CA GLU A 506 -13.89 -21.61 -23.46
C GLU A 506 -12.83 -22.49 -22.77
N ALA A 507 -11.61 -21.98 -22.55
CA ALA A 507 -10.45 -22.74 -22.08
C ALA A 507 -10.49 -23.22 -20.60
N GLY A 508 -11.67 -23.27 -19.98
CA GLY A 508 -11.86 -23.84 -18.64
C GLY A 508 -10.93 -23.23 -17.57
N PRO A 509 -10.25 -24.03 -16.72
CA PRO A 509 -9.42 -23.53 -15.61
C PRO A 509 -8.05 -22.96 -16.02
N TYR A 510 -7.72 -22.97 -17.32
CA TYR A 510 -6.42 -22.51 -17.81
C TYR A 510 -6.42 -21.01 -18.18
N SER A 511 -7.60 -20.42 -18.33
CA SER A 511 -7.79 -19.01 -18.67
C SER A 511 -8.34 -18.24 -17.48
N GLY A 512 -7.75 -17.07 -17.19
CA GLY A 512 -8.27 -16.15 -16.18
C GLY A 512 -9.62 -15.54 -16.55
N LEU A 513 -10.11 -15.80 -17.77
CA LEU A 513 -11.44 -15.43 -18.27
C LEU A 513 -12.34 -16.67 -18.49
N GLY A 514 -11.87 -17.87 -18.14
CA GLY A 514 -12.63 -19.12 -18.27
C GLY A 514 -13.80 -19.22 -17.29
N GLU A 515 -14.58 -20.30 -17.39
CA GLU A 515 -15.74 -20.50 -16.52
C GLU A 515 -15.35 -20.71 -15.04
N ILE A 516 -14.30 -21.47 -14.79
CA ILE A 516 -13.80 -21.82 -13.45
C ILE A 516 -12.66 -20.87 -13.09
N LEU A 517 -12.78 -20.16 -11.96
CA LEU A 517 -11.77 -19.20 -11.50
C LEU A 517 -11.41 -19.50 -10.04
N TYR A 518 -10.12 -19.75 -9.77
CA TYR A 518 -9.67 -20.03 -8.40
C TYR A 518 -9.58 -18.74 -7.60
N ARG A 519 -9.97 -18.77 -6.31
CA ARG A 519 -9.97 -17.58 -5.42
C ARG A 519 -8.66 -16.82 -5.36
N GLU A 520 -7.54 -17.50 -5.53
CA GLU A 520 -6.20 -16.91 -5.46
C GLU A 520 -5.70 -16.37 -6.80
N SER A 521 -6.54 -16.39 -7.85
CA SER A 521 -6.10 -16.01 -9.20
C SER A 521 -6.03 -14.50 -9.38
N VAL A 522 -5.00 -14.03 -10.10
CA VAL A 522 -4.84 -12.63 -10.48
C VAL A 522 -6.03 -12.19 -11.34
N PRO A 523 -6.80 -11.17 -10.92
CA PRO A 523 -7.91 -10.65 -11.71
C PRO A 523 -7.41 -9.90 -12.95
N MET A 524 -8.07 -10.11 -14.09
CA MET A 524 -7.64 -9.61 -15.40
C MET A 524 -8.41 -8.37 -15.86
N HIS A 525 -8.68 -7.41 -14.96
CA HIS A 525 -9.53 -6.25 -15.29
C HIS A 525 -8.89 -5.34 -16.35
N THR A 526 -7.58 -5.08 -16.25
CA THR A 526 -6.85 -4.22 -17.19
C THR A 526 -6.71 -4.88 -18.56
N PHE A 527 -6.35 -6.17 -18.60
CA PHE A 527 -6.34 -6.94 -19.85
C PHE A 527 -7.73 -7.04 -20.50
N ALA A 528 -8.79 -7.31 -19.72
CA ALA A 528 -10.15 -7.37 -20.24
C ALA A 528 -10.64 -6.00 -20.77
N LYS A 529 -10.24 -4.89 -20.14
CA LYS A 529 -10.51 -3.53 -20.64
C LYS A 529 -9.84 -3.31 -21.99
N TYR A 530 -8.59 -3.74 -22.14
CA TYR A 530 -7.88 -3.67 -23.42
C TYR A 530 -8.61 -4.47 -24.51
N LEU A 531 -8.92 -5.75 -24.25
CA LEU A 531 -9.68 -6.59 -25.18
C LEU A 531 -11.04 -5.98 -25.53
N PHE A 532 -11.75 -5.44 -24.54
CA PHE A 532 -13.03 -4.76 -24.73
C PHE A 532 -12.89 -3.59 -25.69
N THR A 533 -11.94 -2.67 -25.45
CA THR A 533 -11.74 -1.49 -26.30
C THR A 533 -11.30 -1.85 -27.73
N SER A 534 -10.46 -2.88 -27.89
CA SER A 534 -9.98 -3.31 -29.21
C SER A 534 -11.06 -4.02 -30.03
N LEU A 535 -11.91 -4.82 -29.37
CA LEU A 535 -12.96 -5.59 -30.04
C LEU A 535 -14.27 -4.83 -30.22
N LEU A 536 -14.56 -3.82 -29.40
CA LEU A 536 -15.84 -3.10 -29.43
C LEU A 536 -16.26 -2.59 -30.83
N PRO A 537 -15.38 -2.01 -31.66
CA PRO A 537 -15.75 -1.56 -33.01
C PRO A 537 -16.06 -2.70 -33.98
N HIS A 538 -15.59 -3.91 -33.69
CA HIS A 538 -15.60 -5.04 -34.61
C HIS A 538 -16.61 -6.12 -34.20
N ASP A 539 -16.71 -6.45 -32.90
CA ASP A 539 -17.60 -7.45 -32.33
C ASP A 539 -18.00 -7.04 -30.91
N ALA A 540 -19.07 -6.24 -30.83
CA ALA A 540 -19.57 -5.73 -29.56
C ALA A 540 -20.02 -6.87 -28.63
N GLU A 541 -20.69 -7.90 -29.15
CA GLU A 541 -21.23 -8.98 -28.33
C GLU A 541 -20.12 -9.78 -27.64
N LEU A 542 -19.06 -10.11 -28.37
CA LEU A 542 -17.89 -10.79 -27.82
C LEU A 542 -17.16 -9.90 -26.79
N ALA A 543 -17.02 -8.60 -27.07
CA ALA A 543 -16.39 -7.65 -26.15
C ALA A 543 -17.14 -7.60 -24.81
N TYR A 544 -18.47 -7.46 -24.81
CA TYR A 544 -19.26 -7.44 -23.58
C TYR A 544 -19.18 -8.78 -22.83
N ARG A 545 -19.22 -9.93 -23.53
CA ARG A 545 -19.07 -11.24 -22.89
C ARG A 545 -17.77 -11.37 -22.11
N ILE A 546 -16.63 -10.94 -22.67
CA ILE A 546 -15.35 -10.91 -21.94
C ILE A 546 -15.40 -9.99 -20.74
N ALA A 547 -15.81 -8.74 -20.95
CA ALA A 547 -15.72 -7.71 -19.93
C ALA A 547 -16.59 -8.09 -18.72
N LEU A 548 -17.81 -8.58 -18.96
CA LEU A 548 -18.70 -9.11 -17.92
C LEU A 548 -18.10 -10.32 -17.20
N ARG A 549 -17.42 -11.20 -17.92
CA ARG A 549 -16.73 -12.37 -17.33
C ARG A 549 -15.56 -11.97 -16.46
N ALA A 550 -14.83 -10.92 -16.83
CA ALA A 550 -13.68 -10.39 -16.10
C ALA A 550 -14.06 -9.58 -14.86
N MET A 551 -15.33 -9.18 -14.71
CA MET A 551 -15.80 -8.44 -13.53
C MET A 551 -15.71 -9.25 -12.23
N ARG A 552 -15.68 -10.58 -12.31
CA ARG A 552 -15.64 -11.48 -11.14
C ARG A 552 -14.38 -11.27 -10.31
N LEU A 553 -14.55 -11.19 -8.98
CA LEU A 553 -13.45 -11.05 -8.02
C LEU A 553 -13.60 -12.06 -6.86
N PRO A 554 -13.35 -13.36 -7.11
CA PRO A 554 -13.74 -14.43 -6.17
C PRO A 554 -13.04 -14.38 -4.80
N VAL A 555 -11.94 -13.62 -4.68
CA VAL A 555 -11.25 -13.38 -3.39
C VAL A 555 -12.14 -12.66 -2.37
N LEU A 556 -13.10 -11.85 -2.82
CA LEU A 556 -14.05 -11.12 -1.97
C LEU A 556 -15.39 -11.84 -1.79
N GLU A 557 -15.61 -12.95 -2.50
CA GLU A 557 -16.82 -13.76 -2.36
C GLU A 557 -16.78 -14.55 -1.05
N SER A 558 -17.71 -14.29 -0.14
CA SER A 558 -17.87 -15.09 1.09
C SER A 558 -18.23 -16.54 0.73
N PRO A 559 -17.67 -17.59 1.37
CA PRO A 559 -18.14 -18.95 1.14
C PRO A 559 -19.62 -19.00 1.53
N ALA A 560 -20.48 -19.41 0.60
CA ALA A 560 -21.88 -19.61 0.88
C ALA A 560 -22.03 -20.56 2.08
N PRO A 561 -22.93 -20.28 3.04
CA PRO A 561 -23.25 -21.26 4.05
C PRO A 561 -23.84 -22.50 3.36
N PRO A 562 -23.49 -23.72 3.77
CA PRO A 562 -24.19 -24.92 3.33
C PRO A 562 -25.67 -24.76 3.69
N ALA A 563 -26.54 -25.15 2.77
CA ALA A 563 -27.98 -25.12 2.98
C ALA A 563 -28.37 -26.13 4.05
N ASP A 564 -28.37 -25.73 5.33
CA ASP A 564 -29.05 -26.46 6.41
C ASP A 564 -29.51 -25.49 7.50
N LEU A 565 -30.78 -25.09 7.39
CA LEU A 565 -31.48 -24.25 8.36
C LEU A 565 -31.98 -25.11 9.53
N SER A 566 -31.15 -25.31 10.55
CA SER A 566 -31.64 -25.64 11.91
C SER A 566 -30.54 -25.61 12.98
N ARG A 567 -30.13 -24.40 13.43
CA ARG A 567 -29.68 -24.13 14.82
C ARG A 567 -29.32 -22.65 15.01
N PRO A 568 -29.78 -21.97 16.09
CA PRO A 568 -29.32 -20.64 16.42
C PRO A 568 -27.99 -20.73 17.17
N HIS A 569 -26.91 -20.18 16.59
CA HIS A 569 -25.62 -20.06 17.28
C HIS A 569 -25.23 -18.59 17.46
N HIS A 570 -25.38 -18.11 18.71
CA HIS A 570 -24.54 -17.04 19.25
C HIS A 570 -23.15 -17.62 19.53
N ILE A 571 -22.23 -17.48 18.58
CA ILE A 571 -20.78 -17.57 18.86
C ILE A 571 -20.10 -16.49 18.01
N VAL A 572 -19.46 -15.54 18.69
CA VAL A 572 -18.51 -14.59 18.11
C VAL A 572 -17.38 -15.40 17.47
N SER A 573 -17.39 -15.46 16.15
CA SER A 573 -16.41 -16.20 15.36
C SER A 573 -15.14 -15.37 15.23
N VAL A 574 -14.18 -15.61 16.12
CA VAL A 574 -12.78 -15.25 15.90
C VAL A 574 -12.19 -16.31 14.96
N VAL A 575 -12.42 -16.17 13.65
CA VAL A 575 -11.63 -16.92 12.65
C VAL A 575 -10.36 -16.10 12.37
N PRO A 576 -9.16 -16.60 12.68
CA PRO A 576 -7.93 -15.93 12.34
C PRO A 576 -7.68 -16.03 10.82
N ASN A 577 -7.52 -14.88 10.16
CA ASN A 577 -6.78 -14.64 8.90
C ASN A 577 -6.16 -15.90 8.22
N ARG A 578 -6.96 -16.71 7.51
CA ARG A 578 -6.48 -17.72 6.55
C ARG A 578 -6.66 -17.22 5.11
N TYR A 579 -6.39 -15.95 4.86
CA TYR A 579 -6.51 -15.38 3.53
C TYR A 579 -5.23 -14.61 3.16
N PRO A 580 -4.69 -14.81 1.94
CA PRO A 580 -3.50 -14.11 1.51
C PRO A 580 -3.75 -12.61 1.53
N ARG A 581 -2.88 -11.83 2.20
CA ARG A 581 -2.98 -10.37 2.19
C ARG A 581 -2.63 -9.84 0.80
N TRP A 582 -3.66 -9.47 0.03
CA TRP A 582 -3.50 -8.80 -1.25
C TRP A 582 -3.26 -7.31 -1.00
N PHE A 583 -1.99 -6.91 -1.00
CA PHE A 583 -1.59 -5.53 -0.74
C PHE A 583 -1.97 -4.59 -1.89
N THR A 584 -2.13 -5.12 -3.11
CA THR A 584 -2.57 -4.38 -4.29
C THR A 584 -4.08 -4.40 -4.50
N LEU A 585 -4.88 -4.91 -3.54
CA LEU A 585 -6.34 -5.01 -3.68
C LEU A 585 -6.99 -3.67 -4.05
N SER A 586 -6.57 -2.57 -3.44
CA SER A 586 -7.09 -1.24 -3.76
C SER A 586 -6.80 -0.82 -5.23
N HIS A 587 -5.67 -1.24 -5.80
CA HIS A 587 -5.36 -0.99 -7.22
C HIS A 587 -6.27 -1.83 -8.11
N ILE A 588 -6.43 -3.11 -7.77
CA ILE A 588 -7.29 -4.05 -8.50
C ILE A 588 -8.75 -3.59 -8.52
N GLU A 589 -9.29 -3.16 -7.38
CA GLU A 589 -10.65 -2.59 -7.29
C GLU A 589 -10.80 -1.32 -8.15
N SER A 590 -9.75 -0.49 -8.24
CA SER A 590 -9.75 0.67 -9.15
C SER A 590 -9.79 0.23 -10.62
N GLN A 591 -9.03 -0.80 -11.00
CA GLN A 591 -9.06 -1.35 -12.36
C GLN A 591 -10.41 -1.99 -12.70
N GLN A 592 -11.04 -2.70 -11.74
CA GLN A 592 -12.40 -3.24 -11.87
C GLN A 592 -13.42 -2.10 -12.11
N CYS A 593 -13.29 -1.00 -11.36
CA CYS A 593 -14.12 0.19 -11.53
C CYS A 593 -13.91 0.85 -12.89
N GLU A 594 -12.68 0.93 -13.40
CA GLU A 594 -12.42 1.49 -14.72
C GLU A 594 -13.02 0.65 -15.86
N LEU A 595 -12.93 -0.68 -15.77
CA LEU A 595 -13.58 -1.60 -16.72
C LEU A 595 -15.09 -1.38 -16.74
N ALA A 596 -15.74 -1.33 -15.58
CA ALA A 596 -17.16 -1.05 -15.45
C ALA A 596 -17.57 0.31 -16.04
N SER A 597 -16.80 1.37 -15.77
CA SER A 597 -17.05 2.70 -16.36
C SER A 597 -16.94 2.69 -17.88
N THR A 598 -16.01 1.88 -18.42
CA THR A 598 -15.79 1.77 -19.87
C THR A 598 -16.97 1.05 -20.53
N MET A 599 -17.48 -0.03 -19.91
CA MET A 599 -18.71 -0.71 -20.36
C MET A 599 -19.94 0.20 -20.30
N LEU A 600 -20.14 0.97 -19.22
CA LEU A 600 -21.27 1.91 -19.10
C LEU A 600 -21.24 3.00 -20.18
N THR A 601 -20.05 3.51 -20.50
CA THR A 601 -19.88 4.52 -21.55
C THR A 601 -20.22 3.94 -22.93
N ALA A 602 -19.74 2.73 -23.20
CA ALA A 602 -19.98 2.03 -24.47
C ALA A 602 -21.43 1.53 -24.62
N ALA A 603 -22.16 1.33 -23.53
CA ALA A 603 -23.55 0.86 -23.53
C ALA A 603 -24.56 2.01 -23.66
N LYS A 604 -24.09 3.26 -23.77
CA LYS A 604 -24.96 4.44 -23.93
C LYS A 604 -25.91 4.23 -25.12
N GLY A 605 -27.21 4.37 -24.89
CA GLY A 605 -28.27 4.13 -25.88
C GLY A 605 -28.72 2.68 -26.05
N ASP A 606 -28.09 1.70 -25.39
CA ASP A 606 -28.50 0.28 -25.40
C ASP A 606 -29.01 -0.17 -24.03
N THR A 607 -30.33 -0.18 -23.88
CA THR A 607 -31.00 -0.51 -22.62
C THR A 607 -30.73 -1.92 -22.11
N CYS A 608 -30.61 -2.91 -23.00
CA CYS A 608 -30.36 -4.29 -22.63
C CYS A 608 -28.94 -4.44 -22.07
N LYS A 609 -27.94 -3.89 -22.79
CA LYS A 609 -26.55 -3.93 -22.33
C LYS A 609 -26.34 -3.15 -21.03
N LEU A 610 -26.99 -2.00 -20.87
CA LEU A 610 -26.94 -1.23 -19.63
C LEU A 610 -27.47 -2.02 -18.43
N GLN A 611 -28.57 -2.75 -18.61
CA GLN A 611 -29.13 -3.58 -17.53
C GLN A 611 -28.17 -4.73 -17.16
N ILE A 612 -27.61 -5.43 -18.14
CA ILE A 612 -26.65 -6.53 -17.90
C ILE A 612 -25.39 -6.02 -17.18
N VAL A 613 -24.87 -4.86 -17.60
CA VAL A 613 -23.71 -4.22 -16.96
C VAL A 613 -24.05 -3.80 -15.53
N LEU A 614 -25.23 -3.23 -15.29
CA LEU A 614 -25.70 -2.87 -13.95
C LEU A 614 -25.77 -4.09 -13.02
N GLU A 615 -26.40 -5.18 -13.47
CA GLU A 615 -26.49 -6.42 -12.70
C GLU A 615 -25.10 -6.99 -12.37
N SER A 616 -24.16 -6.90 -13.31
CA SER A 616 -22.77 -7.33 -13.10
C SER A 616 -22.02 -6.43 -12.09
N ILE A 617 -22.20 -5.12 -12.15
CA ILE A 617 -21.62 -4.17 -11.17
C ILE A 617 -22.17 -4.46 -9.77
N GLN A 618 -23.49 -4.59 -9.64
CA GLN A 618 -24.16 -4.84 -8.37
C GLN A 618 -23.68 -6.14 -7.71
N LYS A 619 -23.40 -7.17 -8.52
CA LYS A 619 -22.92 -8.47 -8.06
C LYS A 619 -21.44 -8.46 -7.66
N ASN A 620 -20.58 -7.83 -8.45
CA ASN A 620 -19.12 -8.03 -8.35
C ASN A 620 -18.34 -6.87 -7.71
N ILE A 621 -18.89 -5.65 -7.65
CA ILE A 621 -18.22 -4.50 -7.02
C ILE A 621 -18.70 -4.33 -5.58
N HIS A 622 -17.80 -4.59 -4.63
CA HIS A 622 -18.12 -4.55 -3.19
C HIS A 622 -17.70 -3.26 -2.49
N SER A 623 -16.97 -2.38 -3.17
CA SER A 623 -16.51 -1.11 -2.59
C SER A 623 -17.53 0.02 -2.79
N SER A 624 -18.04 0.57 -1.69
CA SER A 624 -19.03 1.66 -1.73
C SER A 624 -18.50 2.93 -2.41
N SER A 625 -17.20 3.23 -2.31
CA SER A 625 -16.57 4.36 -2.99
C SER A 625 -16.49 4.17 -4.50
N HIS A 626 -16.19 2.95 -4.97
CA HIS A 626 -16.14 2.64 -6.40
C HIS A 626 -17.55 2.61 -7.02
N ASN A 627 -18.53 2.02 -6.34
CA ASN A 627 -19.95 2.09 -6.77
C ASN A 627 -20.44 3.54 -6.85
N PHE A 628 -20.07 4.40 -5.89
CA PHE A 628 -20.43 5.81 -5.94
C PHE A 628 -19.77 6.56 -7.10
N LYS A 629 -18.49 6.28 -7.37
CA LYS A 629 -17.78 6.84 -8.53
C LYS A 629 -18.47 6.43 -9.84
N LEU A 630 -18.84 5.16 -9.99
CA LEU A 630 -19.57 4.66 -11.17
C LEU A 630 -20.93 5.32 -11.33
N ALA A 631 -21.67 5.51 -10.25
CA ALA A 631 -22.93 6.25 -10.26
C ALA A 631 -22.72 7.69 -10.78
N GLN A 632 -21.68 8.37 -10.30
CA GLN A 632 -21.32 9.72 -10.75
C GLN A 632 -20.88 9.77 -12.21
N ASP A 633 -20.09 8.80 -12.66
CA ASP A 633 -19.62 8.77 -14.04
C ASP A 633 -20.77 8.46 -15.02
N ALA A 634 -21.67 7.53 -14.67
CA ALA A 634 -22.92 7.29 -15.42
C ALA A 634 -23.79 8.55 -15.51
N PHE A 635 -23.93 9.29 -14.40
CA PHE A 635 -24.68 10.55 -14.37
C PHE A 635 -24.07 11.62 -15.30
N LYS A 636 -22.75 11.79 -15.25
CA LYS A 636 -22.04 12.73 -16.14
C LYS A 636 -22.23 12.36 -17.61
N ILE A 637 -22.12 11.08 -17.94
CA ILE A 637 -22.30 10.59 -19.33
C ILE A 637 -23.74 10.82 -19.81
N ALA A 638 -24.72 10.69 -18.91
CA ALA A 638 -26.12 10.90 -19.20
C ALA A 638 -26.49 12.38 -19.39
N THR A 639 -25.72 13.32 -18.81
CA THR A 639 -26.02 14.76 -18.77
C THR A 639 -25.12 15.64 -19.64
N LEU A 640 -24.28 15.04 -20.49
CA LEU A 640 -23.37 15.76 -21.41
C LEU A 640 -24.10 16.77 -22.32
N MET A 641 -23.55 17.99 -22.39
CA MET A 641 -24.19 19.26 -22.76
C MET A 641 -24.73 19.43 -24.20
N GLU A 642 -24.76 18.40 -25.04
CA GLU A 642 -25.17 18.54 -26.46
C GLU A 642 -26.43 17.73 -26.83
N SER A 643 -27.01 16.94 -25.91
CA SER A 643 -28.21 16.14 -26.16
C SER A 643 -29.17 16.14 -24.96
N LEU A 644 -30.45 15.80 -25.21
CA LEU A 644 -31.40 15.45 -24.13
C LEU A 644 -30.77 14.38 -23.22
N PRO A 645 -30.99 14.45 -21.88
CA PRO A 645 -30.38 13.52 -20.97
C PRO A 645 -30.87 12.08 -21.21
N ASP A 646 -29.94 11.13 -21.19
CA ASP A 646 -30.28 9.71 -21.36
C ASP A 646 -30.94 9.19 -20.08
N LEU A 647 -32.27 9.14 -20.09
CA LEU A 647 -33.08 8.70 -18.95
C LEU A 647 -32.75 7.26 -18.51
N THR A 648 -32.32 6.39 -19.43
CA THR A 648 -32.01 5.00 -19.11
C THR A 648 -30.71 4.92 -18.32
N LEU A 649 -29.71 5.70 -18.72
CA LEU A 649 -28.44 5.81 -18.00
C LEU A 649 -28.59 6.56 -16.67
N LEU A 650 -29.47 7.56 -16.59
CA LEU A 650 -29.84 8.20 -15.32
C LEU A 650 -30.49 7.21 -14.33
N LYS A 651 -31.35 6.30 -14.81
CA LYS A 651 -31.91 5.23 -13.97
C LYS A 651 -30.82 4.28 -13.47
N VAL A 652 -29.87 3.88 -14.32
CA VAL A 652 -28.70 3.07 -13.91
C VAL A 652 -27.88 3.80 -12.84
N SER A 653 -27.60 5.09 -13.05
CA SER A 653 -26.90 5.93 -12.08
C SER A 653 -27.63 5.99 -10.73
N LEU A 654 -28.96 6.16 -10.75
CA LEU A 654 -29.79 6.17 -9.56
C LEU A 654 -29.73 4.83 -8.83
N GLU A 655 -29.88 3.70 -9.52
CA GLU A 655 -29.82 2.36 -8.92
C GLU A 655 -28.48 2.06 -8.25
N LEU A 656 -27.36 2.44 -8.88
CA LEU A 656 -26.03 2.36 -8.26
C LEU A 656 -25.93 3.25 -7.02
N GLY A 657 -26.45 4.48 -7.09
CA GLY A 657 -26.51 5.39 -5.95
C GLY A 657 -27.34 4.83 -4.78
N LEU A 658 -28.46 4.17 -5.07
CA LEU A 658 -29.30 3.52 -4.07
C LEU A 658 -28.58 2.33 -3.41
N GLN A 659 -27.83 1.54 -4.18
CA GLN A 659 -26.99 0.48 -3.61
C GLN A 659 -25.95 1.05 -2.63
N VAL A 660 -25.29 2.15 -2.99
CA VAL A 660 -24.32 2.84 -2.10
C VAL A 660 -24.99 3.29 -0.80
N MET A 661 -26.22 3.81 -0.87
CA MET A 661 -26.94 4.22 0.34
C MET A 661 -27.20 3.04 1.28
N ARG A 662 -27.62 1.89 0.74
CA ARG A 662 -27.83 0.66 1.51
C ARG A 662 -26.54 0.15 2.15
N MET A 663 -25.43 0.16 1.41
CA MET A 663 -24.12 -0.29 1.91
C MET A 663 -23.56 0.61 3.02
N THR A 664 -23.83 1.92 2.96
CA THR A 664 -23.26 2.90 3.89
C THR A 664 -24.18 3.24 5.06
N LEU A 665 -25.38 2.65 5.15
CA LEU A 665 -26.36 3.00 6.18
C LEU A 665 -25.87 2.65 7.61
N SER A 666 -25.19 1.50 7.76
CA SER A 666 -24.65 1.02 9.03
C SER A 666 -23.18 1.41 9.27
N THR A 667 -22.51 2.00 8.28
CA THR A 667 -21.06 2.22 8.29
C THR A 667 -20.73 3.70 8.39
N MET A 668 -19.84 4.08 9.31
CA MET A 668 -19.42 5.48 9.48
C MET A 668 -18.64 5.96 8.24
N ASN A 669 -19.29 6.75 7.39
CA ASN A 669 -18.68 7.34 6.20
C ASN A 669 -18.77 8.86 6.25
N TRP A 670 -17.62 9.54 6.34
CA TRP A 670 -17.53 11.00 6.46
C TRP A 670 -18.11 11.75 5.23
N ARG A 671 -18.18 11.10 4.06
CA ARG A 671 -18.79 11.66 2.84
C ARG A 671 -20.29 11.37 2.70
N ARG A 672 -20.90 10.60 3.61
CA ARG A 672 -22.29 10.12 3.45
C ARG A 672 -23.28 11.26 3.19
N ARG A 673 -23.15 12.38 3.91
CA ARG A 673 -24.03 13.55 3.72
C ARG A 673 -23.94 14.15 2.30
N GLU A 674 -22.76 14.14 1.68
CA GLU A 674 -22.57 14.57 0.28
C GLU A 674 -23.20 13.57 -0.69
N MET A 675 -23.03 12.27 -0.43
CA MET A 675 -23.62 11.21 -1.24
C MET A 675 -25.15 11.26 -1.22
N VAL A 676 -25.78 11.53 -0.08
CA VAL A 676 -27.24 11.71 0.04
C VAL A 676 -27.70 12.91 -0.79
N ARG A 677 -27.03 14.06 -0.69
CA ARG A 677 -27.37 15.25 -1.50
C ARG A 677 -27.24 14.98 -3.00
N TRP A 678 -26.18 14.27 -3.39
CA TRP A 678 -25.96 13.89 -4.77
C TRP A 678 -27.05 12.94 -5.27
N LEU A 679 -27.45 11.95 -4.46
CA LEU A 679 -28.52 11.01 -4.83
C LEU A 679 -29.86 11.73 -5.06
N VAL A 680 -30.22 12.68 -4.20
CA VAL A 680 -31.44 13.48 -4.38
C VAL A 680 -31.37 14.30 -5.66
N THR A 681 -30.18 14.84 -5.98
CA THR A 681 -29.96 15.54 -7.25
C THR A 681 -30.16 14.60 -8.43
N CYS A 682 -29.58 13.40 -8.40
CA CYS A 682 -29.78 12.38 -9.43
C CYS A 682 -31.25 11.98 -9.59
N ALA A 683 -31.96 11.74 -8.49
CA ALA A 683 -33.39 11.41 -8.52
C ALA A 683 -34.25 12.57 -9.07
N THR A 684 -33.84 13.81 -8.83
CA THR A 684 -34.48 15.00 -9.43
C THR A 684 -34.34 15.00 -10.96
N GLU A 685 -33.17 14.63 -11.50
CA GLU A 685 -33.00 14.55 -12.96
C GLU A 685 -33.73 13.34 -13.58
N VAL A 686 -33.95 12.25 -12.82
CA VAL A 686 -34.75 11.08 -13.29
C VAL A 686 -36.24 11.41 -13.33
N GLY A 687 -36.75 12.14 -12.35
CA GLY A 687 -38.13 12.61 -12.31
C GLY A 687 -38.88 12.41 -10.98
N VAL A 688 -40.13 12.87 -10.95
CA VAL A 688 -40.98 12.92 -9.74
C VAL A 688 -41.17 11.55 -9.08
N PHE A 689 -41.40 10.50 -9.89
CA PHE A 689 -41.60 9.14 -9.40
C PHE A 689 -40.36 8.58 -8.67
N ALA A 690 -39.16 8.98 -9.10
CA ALA A 690 -37.93 8.56 -8.44
C ALA A 690 -37.80 9.22 -7.06
N LEU A 691 -38.11 10.52 -6.96
CA LEU A 691 -38.14 11.23 -5.68
C LEU A 691 -39.17 10.64 -4.71
N ASP A 692 -40.37 10.33 -5.20
CA ASP A 692 -41.39 9.70 -4.37
C ASP A 692 -40.97 8.31 -3.90
N SER A 693 -40.40 7.49 -4.78
CA SER A 693 -39.90 6.15 -4.46
C SER A 693 -38.81 6.14 -3.38
N ILE A 694 -37.83 7.07 -3.45
CA ILE A 694 -36.78 7.15 -2.41
C ILE A 694 -37.33 7.66 -1.08
N MET A 695 -38.38 8.49 -1.10
CA MET A 695 -39.04 8.96 0.12
C MET A 695 -39.88 7.85 0.76
N GLN A 696 -40.56 7.01 -0.02
CA GLN A 696 -41.32 5.88 0.51
C GLN A 696 -40.40 4.78 1.09
N ASN A 697 -39.25 4.52 0.46
CA ASN A 697 -38.29 3.48 0.88
C ASN A 697 -37.17 3.99 1.81
N TRP A 698 -37.35 5.16 2.41
CA TRP A 698 -36.31 5.89 3.15
C TRP A 698 -35.65 5.06 4.26
N PHE A 699 -36.39 4.19 4.93
CA PHE A 699 -35.93 3.41 6.08
C PHE A 699 -34.80 2.42 5.73
N THR A 700 -34.65 2.07 4.44
CA THR A 700 -33.56 1.22 3.94
C THR A 700 -32.38 2.02 3.38
N LEU A 701 -32.53 3.33 3.20
CA LEU A 701 -31.61 4.18 2.45
C LEU A 701 -30.94 5.25 3.33
N PHE A 702 -31.71 5.86 4.24
CA PHE A 702 -31.31 7.05 4.97
C PHE A 702 -31.49 6.87 6.48
N THR A 703 -30.68 7.57 7.26
CA THR A 703 -30.99 7.81 8.66
C THR A 703 -32.16 8.79 8.77
N PRO A 704 -32.95 8.77 9.87
CA PRO A 704 -34.07 9.70 10.06
C PRO A 704 -33.67 11.18 9.86
N THR A 705 -32.48 11.55 10.33
CA THR A 705 -31.94 12.91 10.21
C THR A 705 -31.59 13.28 8.78
N GLU A 706 -31.00 12.37 8.00
CA GLU A 706 -30.72 12.59 6.58
C GLU A 706 -32.01 12.72 5.76
N ALA A 707 -32.99 11.85 6.01
CA ALA A 707 -34.27 11.86 5.32
C ALA A 707 -35.05 13.17 5.55
N THR A 708 -35.05 13.69 6.77
CA THR A 708 -35.73 14.96 7.12
C THR A 708 -34.95 16.19 6.66
N SER A 709 -33.71 16.34 7.11
CA SER A 709 -32.94 17.57 6.93
C SER A 709 -32.36 17.75 5.54
N VAL A 710 -32.15 16.65 4.79
CA VAL A 710 -31.57 16.69 3.44
C VAL A 710 -32.62 16.34 2.39
N VAL A 711 -33.22 15.16 2.45
CA VAL A 711 -34.11 14.66 1.37
C VAL A 711 -35.39 15.49 1.30
N ALA A 712 -36.21 15.49 2.37
CA ALA A 712 -37.48 16.20 2.38
C ALA A 712 -37.32 17.71 2.16
N THR A 713 -36.30 18.31 2.79
CA THR A 713 -36.01 19.75 2.63
C THR A 713 -35.62 20.12 1.19
N THR A 714 -34.81 19.29 0.52
CA THR A 714 -34.41 19.53 -0.87
C THR A 714 -35.59 19.33 -1.83
N VAL A 715 -36.38 18.28 -1.61
CA VAL A 715 -37.58 17.97 -2.41
C VAL A 715 -38.60 19.12 -2.34
N MET A 716 -38.79 19.73 -1.17
CA MET A 716 -39.72 20.85 -0.98
C MET A 716 -39.15 22.21 -1.41
N SER A 717 -37.92 22.29 -1.94
CA SER A 717 -37.29 23.56 -2.32
C SER A 717 -37.82 24.09 -3.66
N ASN A 718 -37.84 25.43 -3.80
CA ASN A 718 -38.19 26.09 -5.07
C ASN A 718 -37.27 25.68 -6.23
N SER A 719 -36.02 25.31 -5.95
CA SER A 719 -35.07 24.86 -6.96
C SER A 719 -35.47 23.54 -7.62
N THR A 720 -36.09 22.63 -6.86
CA THR A 720 -36.55 21.32 -7.34
C THR A 720 -37.81 21.47 -8.18
N ILE A 721 -38.72 22.35 -7.74
CA ILE A 721 -39.96 22.69 -8.49
C ILE A 721 -39.61 23.24 -9.87
N MET A 722 -38.66 24.17 -9.94
CA MET A 722 -38.24 24.79 -11.20
C MET A 722 -37.52 23.81 -12.13
N ARG A 723 -36.69 22.90 -11.60
CA ARG A 723 -35.99 21.89 -12.41
C ARG A 723 -36.90 20.82 -12.99
N LEU A 724 -37.92 20.41 -12.24
CA LEU A 724 -38.86 19.36 -12.67
C LEU A 724 -40.06 19.89 -13.46
N HIS A 725 -40.22 21.22 -13.57
CA HIS A 725 -41.39 21.86 -14.19
C HIS A 725 -42.72 21.30 -13.66
N LEU A 726 -42.85 21.20 -12.33
CA LEU A 726 -44.01 20.56 -11.69
C LEU A 726 -45.28 21.39 -11.83
N ASP A 727 -46.38 20.72 -12.15
CA ASP A 727 -47.73 21.27 -12.00
C ASP A 727 -48.13 21.36 -10.52
N CYS A 728 -49.11 22.21 -10.20
CA CYS A 728 -49.59 22.41 -8.81
C CYS A 728 -49.99 21.09 -8.11
N ASN A 729 -50.66 20.18 -8.83
CA ASN A 729 -51.07 18.89 -8.28
C ASN A 729 -49.87 17.96 -7.97
N GLN A 730 -48.86 17.93 -8.85
CA GLN A 730 -47.65 17.14 -8.63
C GLN A 730 -46.82 17.70 -7.47
N GLN A 731 -46.74 19.02 -7.36
CA GLN A 731 -46.09 19.70 -6.26
C GLN A 731 -46.75 19.37 -4.91
N GLU A 732 -48.08 19.37 -4.85
CA GLU A 732 -48.83 19.06 -3.63
C GLU A 732 -48.65 17.60 -3.20
N ASN A 733 -48.73 16.65 -4.14
CA ASN A 733 -48.49 15.23 -3.87
C ASN A 733 -47.08 14.99 -3.32
N LEU A 734 -46.07 15.60 -3.94
CA LEU A 734 -44.67 15.46 -3.50
C LEU A 734 -44.44 16.10 -2.11
N ALA A 735 -45.10 17.23 -1.82
CA ALA A 735 -45.07 17.85 -0.51
C ALA A 735 -45.74 16.97 0.56
N ASN A 736 -46.83 16.28 0.23
CA ASN A 736 -47.50 15.33 1.12
C ASN A 736 -46.62 14.12 1.46
N SER A 737 -45.92 13.57 0.46
CA SER A 737 -44.93 12.50 0.67
C SER A 737 -43.77 12.98 1.58
N ALA A 738 -43.26 14.18 1.35
CA ALA A 738 -42.18 14.77 2.16
C ALA A 738 -42.60 15.02 3.62
N ARG A 739 -43.84 15.49 3.86
CA ARG A 739 -44.40 15.65 5.21
C ARG A 739 -44.59 14.31 5.91
N THR A 740 -45.15 13.32 5.20
CA THR A 740 -45.34 11.97 5.74
C THR A 740 -44.01 11.35 6.15
N LEU A 741 -42.99 11.46 5.29
CA LEU A 741 -41.62 11.07 5.59
C LEU A 741 -41.09 11.76 6.86
N ALA A 742 -41.28 13.08 6.96
CA ALA A 742 -40.77 13.85 8.08
C ALA A 742 -41.42 13.47 9.41
N LEU A 743 -42.73 13.20 9.41
CA LEU A 743 -43.47 12.69 10.57
C LEU A 743 -42.95 11.31 11.00
N GLN A 744 -42.79 10.38 10.05
CA GLN A 744 -42.26 9.04 10.35
C GLN A 744 -40.83 9.09 10.94
N CYS A 745 -39.99 10.00 10.43
CA CYS A 745 -38.64 10.20 10.97
C CYS A 745 -38.68 10.79 12.39
N ALA A 746 -39.56 11.77 12.64
CA ALA A 746 -39.74 12.36 13.97
C ALA A 746 -40.29 11.35 14.99
N MET A 747 -41.11 10.38 14.57
CA MET A 747 -41.55 9.29 15.45
C MET A 747 -40.41 8.34 15.83
N LYS A 748 -39.42 8.15 14.95
CA LYS A 748 -38.30 7.20 15.16
C LYS A 748 -37.12 7.80 15.89
N ASP A 749 -36.81 9.08 15.65
CA ASP A 749 -35.77 9.85 16.32
C ASP A 749 -36.26 11.28 16.60
N PRO A 750 -37.11 11.46 17.62
CA PRO A 750 -37.70 12.76 17.93
C PRO A 750 -36.65 13.83 18.23
N GLN A 751 -35.56 13.46 18.92
CA GLN A 751 -34.54 14.40 19.38
C GLN A 751 -33.87 15.17 18.24
N ASN A 752 -33.62 14.52 17.10
CA ASN A 752 -32.91 15.13 16.00
C ASN A 752 -33.82 15.56 14.83
N CYS A 753 -35.03 15.00 14.71
CA CYS A 753 -35.91 15.22 13.55
C CYS A 753 -37.10 16.16 13.81
N ALA A 754 -37.50 16.37 15.07
CA ALA A 754 -38.71 17.09 15.42
C ALA A 754 -38.78 18.52 14.85
N LEU A 755 -37.71 19.32 14.98
CA LEU A 755 -37.68 20.70 14.47
C LEU A 755 -37.81 20.75 12.94
N SER A 756 -37.15 19.84 12.23
CA SER A 756 -37.24 19.74 10.78
C SER A 756 -38.65 19.32 10.34
N ALA A 757 -39.27 18.35 11.03
CA ALA A 757 -40.64 17.94 10.74
C ALA A 757 -41.64 19.10 10.93
N LEU A 758 -41.55 19.84 12.04
CA LEU A 758 -42.38 21.02 12.28
C LEU A 758 -42.22 22.08 11.18
N THR A 759 -41.00 22.31 10.72
CA THR A 759 -40.72 23.30 9.66
C THR A 759 -41.28 22.86 8.31
N LEU A 760 -41.17 21.58 7.95
CA LEU A 760 -41.68 21.06 6.68
C LEU A 760 -43.22 20.99 6.67
N CYS A 761 -43.83 20.77 7.83
CA CYS A 761 -45.28 20.70 7.98
C CYS A 761 -45.97 22.07 8.18
N GLU A 762 -45.23 23.18 8.29
CA GLU A 762 -45.77 24.51 8.63
C GLU A 762 -46.95 24.97 7.75
N LYS A 763 -46.96 24.57 6.46
CA LYS A 763 -48.02 24.93 5.51
C LYS A 763 -49.27 24.05 5.58
N ASP A 764 -49.22 22.93 6.31
CA ASP A 764 -50.33 21.99 6.45
C ASP A 764 -50.72 21.83 7.93
N GLN A 765 -51.92 22.29 8.28
CA GLN A 765 -52.37 22.36 9.67
C GLN A 765 -52.41 20.99 10.35
N ILE A 766 -52.84 19.94 9.63
CA ILE A 766 -53.01 18.59 10.19
C ILE A 766 -51.64 17.96 10.45
N ALA A 767 -50.73 18.01 9.47
CA ALA A 767 -49.39 17.49 9.64
C ALA A 767 -48.60 18.28 10.70
N PHE A 768 -48.78 19.60 10.79
CA PHE A 768 -48.12 20.41 11.81
C PHE A 768 -48.59 20.04 13.23
N GLU A 769 -49.90 19.85 13.42
CA GLU A 769 -50.44 19.41 14.71
C GLU A 769 -49.93 18.02 15.10
N THR A 770 -49.87 17.11 14.12
CA THR A 770 -49.32 15.76 14.32
C THR A 770 -47.85 15.80 14.71
N ALA A 771 -47.04 16.60 14.00
CA ALA A 771 -45.63 16.80 14.34
C ALA A 771 -45.45 17.37 15.75
N TYR A 772 -46.27 18.36 16.13
CA TYR A 772 -46.25 18.94 17.45
C TYR A 772 -46.61 17.93 18.55
N GLN A 773 -47.59 17.06 18.30
CA GLN A 773 -47.96 16.00 19.23
C GLN A 773 -46.82 14.98 19.42
N ILE A 774 -46.13 14.59 18.35
CA ILE A 774 -44.93 13.73 18.43
C ILE A 774 -43.87 14.37 19.34
N VAL A 775 -43.64 15.69 19.22
CA VAL A 775 -42.70 16.40 20.10
C VAL A 775 -43.15 16.33 21.56
N LEU A 776 -44.43 16.55 21.84
CA LEU A 776 -44.96 16.50 23.20
C LEU A 776 -44.82 15.11 23.83
N ASP A 777 -45.12 14.05 23.07
CA ASP A 777 -45.02 12.68 23.55
C ASP A 777 -43.55 12.32 23.83
N ALA A 778 -42.62 12.71 22.95
CA ALA A 778 -41.18 12.47 23.13
C ALA A 778 -40.54 13.33 24.22
N ALA A 779 -41.06 14.54 24.44
CA ALA A 779 -40.61 15.45 25.50
C ALA A 779 -40.78 14.87 26.90
N ALA A 780 -41.67 13.89 27.09
CA ALA A 780 -41.90 13.25 28.38
C ALA A 780 -40.82 12.22 28.75
N THR A 781 -40.16 11.60 27.77
CA THR A 781 -39.38 10.36 27.98
C THR A 781 -37.95 10.40 27.42
N GLU A 782 -37.74 10.98 26.24
CA GLU A 782 -36.50 10.76 25.46
C GLU A 782 -35.75 12.04 25.10
N MET A 783 -36.41 13.20 25.04
CA MET A 783 -35.82 14.41 24.46
C MET A 783 -35.03 15.27 25.45
N ASN A 784 -33.84 15.72 25.04
CA ASN A 784 -32.99 16.57 25.88
C ASN A 784 -33.56 17.99 26.06
N CYS A 785 -33.21 18.66 27.16
CA CYS A 785 -33.71 20.00 27.49
C CYS A 785 -33.30 21.08 26.47
N THR A 786 -32.08 21.03 25.92
CA THR A 786 -31.59 22.01 24.93
C THR A 786 -32.36 21.96 23.60
N GLN A 787 -32.72 20.77 23.14
CA GLN A 787 -33.53 20.57 21.94
C GLN A 787 -34.98 21.01 22.19
N LEU A 788 -35.54 20.70 23.36
CA LEU A 788 -36.87 21.19 23.75
C LEU A 788 -36.92 22.72 23.76
N PHE A 789 -35.92 23.41 24.32
CA PHE A 789 -35.86 24.86 24.29
C PHE A 789 -35.74 25.40 22.86
N THR A 790 -34.91 24.79 22.02
CA THR A 790 -34.77 25.19 20.62
C THR A 790 -36.11 25.12 19.87
N ILE A 791 -36.87 24.04 20.07
CA ILE A 791 -38.21 23.89 19.46
C ILE A 791 -39.22 24.87 20.08
N ALA A 792 -39.15 25.12 21.39
CA ALA A 792 -40.01 26.09 22.06
C ALA A 792 -39.79 27.52 21.54
N HIS A 793 -38.52 27.94 21.37
CA HIS A 793 -38.17 29.21 20.73
C HIS A 793 -38.72 29.30 19.31
N TYR A 794 -38.56 28.22 18.52
CA TYR A 794 -39.14 28.15 17.18
C TYR A 794 -40.67 28.35 17.20
N MET A 795 -41.39 27.72 18.14
CA MET A 795 -42.85 27.87 18.29
C MET A 795 -43.26 29.31 18.63
N GLU A 796 -42.51 30.00 19.48
CA GLU A 796 -42.78 31.39 19.82
C GLU A 796 -42.55 32.30 18.60
N HIS A 797 -41.43 32.13 17.89
CA HIS A 797 -41.11 32.89 16.69
C HIS A 797 -42.16 32.74 15.57
N ARG A 798 -42.83 31.58 15.50
CA ARG A 798 -43.93 31.34 14.55
C ARG A 798 -45.30 31.82 15.04
N GLY A 799 -45.38 32.42 16.23
CA GLY A 799 -46.60 33.02 16.76
C GLY A 799 -47.47 32.09 17.61
N PHE A 800 -46.91 30.99 18.14
CA PHE A 800 -47.64 30.04 19.00
C PHE A 800 -47.12 30.04 20.45
N PRO A 801 -47.28 31.14 21.22
CA PRO A 801 -46.66 31.29 22.53
C PRO A 801 -47.18 30.28 23.57
N SER A 802 -48.47 29.91 23.53
CA SER A 802 -49.04 28.90 24.43
C SER A 802 -48.48 27.49 24.19
N ARG A 803 -48.09 27.18 22.95
CA ARG A 803 -47.45 25.89 22.59
C ARG A 803 -45.98 25.89 22.99
N ALA A 804 -45.27 27.00 22.72
CA ALA A 804 -43.91 27.22 23.19
C ALA A 804 -43.80 27.05 24.72
N TYR A 805 -44.73 27.64 25.47
CA TYR A 805 -44.76 27.54 26.93
C TYR A 805 -44.88 26.10 27.44
N LYS A 806 -45.73 25.28 26.83
CA LYS A 806 -45.87 23.86 27.22
C LYS A 806 -44.54 23.11 27.04
N LEU A 807 -43.86 23.29 25.91
CA LEU A 807 -42.56 22.68 25.63
C LEU A 807 -41.46 23.20 26.56
N ALA A 808 -41.41 24.51 26.81
CA ALA A 808 -40.45 25.12 27.74
C ALA A 808 -40.65 24.58 29.16
N THR A 809 -41.89 24.40 29.61
CA THR A 809 -42.23 23.82 30.91
C THR A 809 -41.71 22.38 31.02
N LEU A 810 -41.87 21.56 29.97
CA LEU A 810 -41.31 20.20 29.93
C LEU A 810 -39.77 20.23 29.90
N ALA A 811 -39.15 21.13 29.13
CA ALA A 811 -37.69 21.30 29.11
C ALA A 811 -37.11 21.59 30.49
N MET A 812 -37.81 22.42 31.27
CA MET A 812 -37.45 22.76 32.65
C MET A 812 -37.49 21.55 33.59
N THR A 813 -38.33 20.54 33.34
CA THR A 813 -38.36 19.31 34.15
C THR A 813 -37.10 18.45 33.99
N HIS A 814 -36.47 18.50 32.81
CA HIS A 814 -35.26 17.75 32.46
C HIS A 814 -33.96 18.52 32.76
N LEU A 815 -34.06 19.81 33.09
CA LEU A 815 -32.91 20.67 33.38
C LEU A 815 -32.46 20.54 34.84
N ASN A 816 -31.14 20.50 35.06
CA ASN A 816 -30.55 20.57 36.40
C ASN A 816 -29.27 21.42 36.39
N LEU A 817 -29.38 22.68 36.80
CA LEU A 817 -28.27 23.61 36.98
C LEU A 817 -27.75 23.55 38.41
N SER A 818 -26.52 23.09 38.56
CA SER A 818 -25.84 22.99 39.85
C SER A 818 -25.35 24.35 40.38
N TYR A 819 -24.91 24.40 41.63
CA TYR A 819 -24.57 25.63 42.36
C TYR A 819 -23.34 26.39 41.82
N ASN A 820 -22.52 25.78 40.95
CA ASN A 820 -21.29 26.37 40.39
C ASN A 820 -21.36 26.65 38.88
N GLN A 821 -22.56 26.62 38.28
CA GLN A 821 -22.75 26.77 36.83
C GLN A 821 -23.42 28.12 36.50
N ASP A 822 -22.74 29.22 36.79
CA ASP A 822 -23.22 30.60 36.53
C ASP A 822 -23.02 31.08 35.09
N THR A 823 -22.29 30.32 34.26
CA THR A 823 -22.08 30.59 32.82
C THR A 823 -22.70 29.54 31.90
N HIS A 824 -23.62 28.71 32.40
CA HIS A 824 -24.21 27.62 31.61
C HIS A 824 -25.12 28.16 30.49
N PRO A 825 -25.05 27.65 29.25
CA PRO A 825 -25.82 28.18 28.11
C PRO A 825 -27.34 28.17 28.33
N ALA A 826 -27.86 27.13 29.01
CA ALA A 826 -29.29 27.03 29.33
C ALA A 826 -29.83 28.13 30.26
N ILE A 827 -28.98 28.95 30.90
CA ILE A 827 -29.44 30.06 31.76
C ILE A 827 -30.29 31.03 30.96
N ASN A 828 -29.87 31.36 29.73
CA ASN A 828 -30.63 32.26 28.86
C ASN A 828 -32.00 31.68 28.49
N ASP A 829 -32.07 30.36 28.27
CA ASP A 829 -33.32 29.66 27.96
C ASP A 829 -34.28 29.64 29.15
N VAL A 830 -33.76 29.47 30.38
CA VAL A 830 -34.56 29.56 31.60
C VAL A 830 -35.12 30.96 31.79
N LEU A 831 -34.28 31.99 31.61
CA LEU A 831 -34.68 33.39 31.72
C LEU A 831 -35.75 33.74 30.69
N TRP A 832 -35.57 33.27 29.46
CA TRP A 832 -36.55 33.40 28.38
C TRP A 832 -37.86 32.68 28.73
N ALA A 833 -37.83 31.43 29.19
CA ALA A 833 -39.03 30.67 29.55
C ALA A 833 -39.83 31.36 30.68
N CYS A 834 -39.15 31.98 31.65
CA CYS A 834 -39.78 32.78 32.69
C CYS A 834 -40.43 34.06 32.12
N ALA A 835 -39.77 34.72 31.17
CA ALA A 835 -40.31 35.90 30.49
C ALA A 835 -41.55 35.56 29.63
N LEU A 836 -41.52 34.44 28.90
CA LEU A 836 -42.66 33.91 28.14
C LEU A 836 -43.82 33.53 29.06
N SER A 837 -43.54 32.90 30.21
CA SER A 837 -44.58 32.57 31.20
C SER A 837 -45.24 33.84 31.76
N HIS A 838 -44.44 34.88 32.01
CA HIS A 838 -44.92 36.17 32.46
C HIS A 838 -45.76 36.91 31.40
N SER A 839 -45.44 36.76 30.10
CA SER A 839 -46.21 37.38 29.02
C SER A 839 -47.57 36.69 28.75
N LEU A 840 -47.68 35.38 29.03
CA LEU A 840 -48.93 34.63 28.90
C LEU A 840 -49.91 34.86 30.05
N GLY A 841 -49.42 35.03 31.27
CA GLY A 841 -50.27 35.32 32.41
C GLY A 841 -49.69 34.94 33.76
N LYS A 842 -50.42 35.32 34.83
CA LYS A 842 -50.01 35.05 36.22
C LYS A 842 -50.11 33.57 36.59
N ASN A 843 -51.02 32.82 35.95
CA ASN A 843 -51.25 31.41 36.27
C ASN A 843 -50.13 30.53 35.70
N GLU A 844 -49.66 30.87 34.51
CA GLU A 844 -48.58 30.24 33.77
C GLU A 844 -47.24 30.48 34.49
N LEU A 845 -46.99 31.71 34.91
CA LEU A 845 -45.84 32.03 35.77
C LEU A 845 -45.88 31.25 37.10
N ALA A 846 -47.06 31.12 37.71
CA ALA A 846 -47.21 30.36 38.96
C ALA A 846 -46.92 28.86 38.80
N ALA A 847 -47.20 28.28 37.63
CA ALA A 847 -46.90 26.89 37.34
C ALA A 847 -45.41 26.63 37.04
N VAL A 848 -44.68 27.59 36.46
CA VAL A 848 -43.25 27.43 36.12
C VAL A 848 -42.32 27.65 37.30
N ILE A 849 -42.67 28.52 38.26
CA ILE A 849 -41.82 28.84 39.40
C ILE A 849 -41.38 27.60 40.23
N PRO A 850 -42.27 26.65 40.57
CA PRO A 850 -41.85 25.42 41.24
C PRO A 850 -40.81 24.60 40.46
N LEU A 851 -40.91 24.61 39.11
CA LEU A 851 -39.97 23.91 38.24
C LEU A 851 -38.61 24.61 38.18
N VAL A 852 -38.58 25.95 38.15
CA VAL A 852 -37.35 26.76 38.25
C VAL A 852 -36.63 26.46 39.56
N VAL A 853 -37.36 26.46 40.68
CA VAL A 853 -36.79 26.18 42.01
C VAL A 853 -36.20 24.77 42.09
N LYS A 854 -36.83 23.79 41.43
CA LYS A 854 -36.33 22.41 41.37
C LYS A 854 -35.10 22.26 40.46
N SER A 855 -35.11 22.92 39.31
CA SER A 855 -34.11 22.77 38.24
C SER A 855 -32.87 23.63 38.44
N VAL A 856 -32.97 24.78 39.11
CA VAL A 856 -31.87 25.73 39.27
C VAL A 856 -31.44 25.82 40.73
N LYS A 857 -30.18 25.47 41.01
CA LYS A 857 -29.57 25.58 42.35
C LYS A 857 -28.55 26.71 42.45
N CYS A 858 -28.22 27.34 41.33
CA CYS A 858 -27.30 28.47 41.28
C CYS A 858 -27.97 29.74 41.82
N ALA A 859 -27.46 30.27 42.94
CA ALA A 859 -28.07 31.37 43.68
C ALA A 859 -28.14 32.68 42.88
N THR A 860 -27.08 33.00 42.13
CA THR A 860 -27.02 34.21 41.30
C THR A 860 -28.02 34.18 40.15
N VAL A 861 -28.21 33.00 39.53
CA VAL A 861 -29.19 32.79 38.45
C VAL A 861 -30.61 32.90 38.99
N LEU A 862 -30.92 32.25 40.12
CA LEU A 862 -32.23 32.38 40.77
C LEU A 862 -32.54 33.83 41.16
N SER A 863 -31.54 34.58 41.64
CA SER A 863 -31.70 35.99 41.98
C SER A 863 -31.94 36.88 40.77
N ASP A 864 -31.32 36.58 39.62
CA ASP A 864 -31.59 37.30 38.36
C ASP A 864 -33.01 36.99 37.85
N ILE A 865 -33.41 35.71 37.85
CA ILE A 865 -34.79 35.30 37.50
C ILE A 865 -35.80 36.02 38.39
N LEU A 866 -35.60 36.02 39.72
CA LEU A 866 -36.46 36.70 40.67
C LEU A 866 -36.60 38.20 40.35
N ARG A 867 -35.48 38.90 40.13
CA ARG A 867 -35.50 40.33 39.76
C ARG A 867 -36.26 40.57 38.47
N ARG A 868 -36.06 39.75 37.44
CA ARG A 868 -36.79 39.88 36.16
C ARG A 868 -38.27 39.58 36.29
N CYS A 869 -38.68 38.60 37.12
CA CYS A 869 -40.09 38.33 37.37
C CYS A 869 -40.79 39.45 38.18
N THR A 870 -40.02 40.29 38.88
CA THR A 870 -40.57 41.47 39.59
C THR A 870 -40.73 42.69 38.67
N LEU A 871 -40.01 42.73 37.55
CA LEU A 871 -40.05 43.80 36.56
C LEU A 871 -41.04 43.43 35.45
N THR A 872 -42.05 44.26 35.20
CA THR A 872 -42.95 44.06 34.04
C THR A 872 -42.16 44.19 32.73
N THR A 873 -42.21 43.17 31.87
CA THR A 873 -41.45 43.11 30.61
C THR A 873 -41.74 44.32 29.70
N PRO A 874 -40.73 45.09 29.25
CA PRO A 874 -40.91 46.09 28.21
C PRO A 874 -40.74 45.45 26.83
N GLY A 875 -41.85 45.26 26.10
CA GLY A 875 -41.81 44.89 24.68
C GLY A 875 -42.87 43.87 24.24
N MET A 876 -44.14 44.29 24.11
CA MET A 876 -45.06 43.67 23.15
C MET A 876 -46.09 44.71 22.72
N VAL A 877 -45.91 45.25 21.51
CA VAL A 877 -46.93 46.03 20.79
C VAL A 877 -47.72 45.04 19.94
N THR A 878 -48.87 44.60 20.43
CA THR A 878 -49.95 44.09 19.57
C THR A 878 -51.13 45.03 19.71
N LEU A 879 -51.52 45.61 18.57
CA LEU A 879 -52.69 46.47 18.43
C LEU A 879 -53.94 45.70 18.90
N HIS A 880 -54.74 46.33 19.75
CA HIS A 880 -56.04 45.90 20.31
C HIS A 880 -55.99 45.29 21.72
N SER A 881 -55.83 46.13 22.74
CA SER A 881 -56.84 46.28 23.81
C SER A 881 -56.50 47.46 24.73
N ARG A 882 -57.47 48.33 24.99
CA ARG A 882 -57.35 49.52 25.83
C ARG A 882 -57.40 49.15 27.32
N ARG A 883 -56.49 49.76 28.09
CA ARG A 883 -56.51 49.98 29.56
C ARG A 883 -56.27 48.76 30.45
N THR A 884 -55.02 48.59 30.90
CA THR A 884 -54.74 48.29 32.31
C THR A 884 -53.31 48.71 32.68
N SER A 885 -53.22 49.61 33.66
CA SER A 885 -51.99 50.19 34.21
C SER A 885 -51.20 49.16 35.02
N GLY A 886 -49.87 49.23 34.94
CA GLY A 886 -48.92 48.33 35.59
C GLY A 886 -49.12 48.23 37.10
N LYS A 887 -49.32 46.99 37.59
CA LYS A 887 -49.16 46.63 38.99
C LYS A 887 -48.01 45.62 39.09
N LEU A 888 -46.92 46.04 39.73
CA LEU A 888 -45.81 45.20 40.15
C LEU A 888 -46.35 43.99 40.92
N MET A 889 -45.85 42.78 40.62
CA MET A 889 -46.24 41.59 41.37
C MET A 889 -45.66 41.67 42.80
N SER A 890 -46.51 41.51 43.80
CA SER A 890 -46.11 41.53 45.22
C SER A 890 -45.27 40.29 45.54
N LEU A 891 -44.01 40.47 45.98
CA LEU A 891 -43.11 39.36 46.37
C LEU A 891 -43.68 38.51 47.51
N ASP A 892 -44.53 39.10 48.35
CA ASP A 892 -45.15 38.42 49.50
C ASP A 892 -46.32 37.50 49.13
N LYS A 893 -46.69 37.40 47.84
CA LYS A 893 -47.79 36.55 47.38
C LYS A 893 -47.27 35.42 46.49
N ALA A 894 -47.90 34.25 46.59
CA ALA A 894 -47.64 33.14 45.67
C ALA A 894 -47.88 33.63 44.22
N PRO A 895 -46.98 33.31 43.27
CA PRO A 895 -45.89 32.32 43.34
C PRO A 895 -44.49 32.87 43.71
N LEU A 896 -44.28 34.19 43.74
CA LEU A 896 -42.94 34.80 43.87
C LEU A 896 -42.29 34.59 45.25
N ARG A 897 -43.10 34.43 46.30
CA ARG A 897 -42.59 34.12 47.65
C ARG A 897 -41.76 32.83 47.66
N GLN A 898 -42.22 31.80 46.97
CA GLN A 898 -41.52 30.52 46.85
C GLN A 898 -40.16 30.65 46.16
N LEU A 899 -40.09 31.47 45.11
CA LEU A 899 -38.84 31.75 44.40
C LEU A 899 -37.87 32.56 45.26
N LEU A 900 -38.37 33.53 46.03
CA LEU A 900 -37.58 34.33 46.97
C LEU A 900 -36.96 33.45 48.06
N ASP A 901 -37.78 32.63 48.72
CA ASP A 901 -37.31 31.72 49.79
C ASP A 901 -36.30 30.69 49.24
N ALA A 902 -36.53 30.16 48.03
CA ALA A 902 -35.58 29.27 47.36
C ALA A 902 -34.26 29.96 47.00
N THR A 903 -34.31 31.22 46.55
CA THR A 903 -33.11 32.00 46.21
C THR A 903 -32.27 32.27 47.46
N ILE A 904 -32.93 32.65 48.56
CA ILE A 904 -32.30 32.81 49.88
C ILE A 904 -31.62 31.50 50.31
N GLY A 905 -32.35 30.38 50.24
CA GLY A 905 -31.80 29.06 50.55
C GLY A 905 -30.62 28.66 49.67
N ALA A 906 -30.65 28.98 48.36
CA ALA A 906 -29.56 28.71 47.44
C ALA A 906 -28.30 29.52 47.78
N TYR A 907 -28.44 30.80 48.17
CA TYR A 907 -27.31 31.60 48.65
C TYR A 907 -26.69 31.01 49.92
N ILE A 908 -27.51 30.56 50.87
CA ILE A 908 -27.04 29.90 52.10
C ILE A 908 -26.24 28.64 51.75
N ASN A 909 -26.83 27.72 50.98
CA ASN A 909 -26.20 26.46 50.61
C ASN A 909 -24.91 26.66 49.81
N THR A 910 -24.92 27.58 48.84
CA THR A 910 -23.73 27.90 48.02
C THR A 910 -22.62 28.53 48.88
N THR A 911 -22.99 29.34 49.87
CA THR A 911 -22.02 29.93 50.81
C THR A 911 -21.33 28.85 51.64
N HIS A 912 -22.09 27.92 52.24
CA HIS A 912 -21.49 26.82 53.00
C HIS A 912 -20.60 25.95 52.10
N SER A 913 -21.04 25.64 50.88
CA SER A 913 -20.25 24.87 49.90
C SER A 913 -18.93 25.57 49.55
N ARG A 914 -18.96 26.85 49.12
CA ARG A 914 -17.74 27.63 48.79
C ARG A 914 -16.81 27.73 49.99
N LEU A 915 -17.35 27.88 51.21
CA LEU A 915 -16.58 27.98 52.44
C LEU A 915 -15.86 26.70 52.86
N THR A 916 -16.21 25.52 52.37
CA THR A 916 -15.44 24.30 52.69
C THR A 916 -14.00 24.38 52.15
N HIS A 917 -13.84 24.68 50.86
CA HIS A 917 -12.54 24.66 50.16
C HIS A 917 -11.98 26.04 49.76
N ILE A 918 -12.54 27.15 50.27
CA ILE A 918 -12.06 28.50 49.92
C ILE A 918 -10.59 28.75 50.30
N SER A 919 -9.84 29.37 49.37
CA SER A 919 -8.44 29.80 49.54
C SER A 919 -8.33 31.33 49.62
N PRO A 920 -7.25 31.90 50.21
CA PRO A 920 -7.10 33.35 50.42
C PRO A 920 -7.26 34.22 49.18
N ARG A 921 -6.88 33.71 48.00
CA ARG A 921 -7.01 34.40 46.71
C ARG A 921 -8.46 34.68 46.29
N HIS A 922 -9.44 33.93 46.81
CA HIS A 922 -10.85 34.07 46.47
C HIS A 922 -11.65 34.84 47.54
N TYR A 923 -10.98 35.45 48.53
CA TYR A 923 -11.67 36.15 49.62
C TYR A 923 -12.43 37.40 49.11
N SER A 924 -11.84 38.17 48.19
CA SER A 924 -12.51 39.33 47.60
C SER A 924 -13.79 38.93 46.85
N GLU A 925 -13.69 37.95 45.96
CA GLU A 925 -14.82 37.42 45.17
C GLU A 925 -15.93 36.86 46.09
N PHE A 926 -15.57 36.16 47.16
CA PHE A 926 -16.53 35.64 48.13
C PHE A 926 -17.25 36.74 48.91
N ILE A 927 -16.54 37.81 49.26
CA ILE A 927 -17.12 38.98 49.94
C ILE A 927 -18.05 39.74 49.00
N GLU A 928 -17.76 39.81 47.70
CA GLU A 928 -18.71 40.32 46.69
C GLU A 928 -19.93 39.41 46.50
N PHE A 929 -19.74 38.09 46.54
CA PHE A 929 -20.84 37.12 46.49
C PHE A 929 -21.81 37.30 47.68
N LEU A 930 -21.29 37.50 48.90
CA LEU A 930 -22.12 37.82 50.07
C LEU A 930 -22.80 39.18 49.97
N SER A 931 -22.18 40.17 49.33
CA SER A 931 -22.83 41.46 49.06
C SER A 931 -24.07 41.28 48.18
N LYS A 932 -23.96 40.45 47.13
CA LYS A 932 -25.10 40.09 46.27
C LYS A 932 -26.18 39.31 47.04
N ALA A 933 -25.78 38.38 47.90
CA ALA A 933 -26.70 37.66 48.77
C ALA A 933 -27.48 38.63 49.68
N ARG A 934 -26.81 39.62 50.29
CA ARG A 934 -27.46 40.64 51.13
C ARG A 934 -28.55 41.40 50.37
N GLU A 935 -28.27 41.82 49.14
CA GLU A 935 -29.26 42.50 48.30
C GLU A 935 -30.50 41.65 48.07
N THR A 936 -30.35 40.34 47.84
CA THR A 936 -31.48 39.42 47.65
C THR A 936 -32.26 39.19 48.93
N PHE A 937 -31.58 39.04 50.08
CA PHE A 937 -32.27 38.89 51.37
C PHE A 937 -33.14 40.12 51.65
N LEU A 938 -32.63 41.33 51.41
CA LEU A 938 -33.38 42.58 51.61
C LEU A 938 -34.66 42.70 50.77
N MET A 939 -34.86 41.84 49.76
CA MET A 939 -36.11 41.78 48.99
C MET A 939 -37.27 41.12 49.80
N ALA A 940 -36.98 40.42 50.90
CA ALA A 940 -37.97 39.87 51.83
C ALA A 940 -38.29 40.84 52.98
N HIS A 941 -39.54 40.90 53.43
CA HIS A 941 -39.98 41.79 54.51
C HIS A 941 -39.22 41.59 55.85
N ASP A 942 -38.73 40.37 56.11
CA ASP A 942 -37.92 40.00 57.29
C ASP A 942 -36.44 39.71 56.96
N GLY A 943 -36.02 40.01 55.73
CA GLY A 943 -34.73 39.63 55.18
C GLY A 943 -33.51 40.19 55.90
N HIS A 944 -33.60 41.40 56.46
CA HIS A 944 -32.51 41.99 57.25
C HIS A 944 -32.20 41.16 58.51
N MET A 945 -33.24 40.64 59.17
CA MET A 945 -33.09 39.78 60.34
C MET A 945 -32.52 38.42 59.95
N GLN A 946 -33.04 37.81 58.88
CA GLN A 946 -32.54 36.53 58.36
C GLN A 946 -31.06 36.62 57.92
N PHE A 947 -30.64 37.69 57.25
CA PHE A 947 -29.26 37.86 56.81
C PHE A 947 -28.30 38.04 58.00
N THR A 948 -28.71 38.80 59.02
CA THR A 948 -27.92 39.00 60.25
C THR A 948 -27.70 37.67 60.96
N GLN A 949 -28.76 36.88 61.14
CA GLN A 949 -28.67 35.53 61.72
C GLN A 949 -27.78 34.59 60.89
N PHE A 950 -27.89 34.66 59.57
CA PHE A 950 -27.05 33.87 58.67
C PHE A 950 -25.56 34.23 58.80
N ILE A 951 -25.21 35.51 58.82
CA ILE A 951 -23.83 35.97 58.99
C ILE A 951 -23.26 35.55 60.35
N ASP A 952 -24.05 35.63 61.42
CA ASP A 952 -23.60 35.20 62.76
C ASP A 952 -23.41 33.67 62.84
N ASN A 953 -24.26 32.90 62.16
CA ASN A 953 -24.09 31.47 62.01
C ASN A 953 -22.80 31.11 61.24
N LEU A 954 -22.51 31.81 60.12
CA LEU A 954 -21.26 31.63 59.37
C LEU A 954 -20.01 31.91 60.23
N LYS A 955 -20.03 32.99 61.02
CA LYS A 955 -18.96 33.31 61.97
C LYS A 955 -18.79 32.20 63.01
N GLN A 956 -19.87 31.55 63.44
CA GLN A 956 -19.84 30.49 64.44
C GLN A 956 -19.32 29.15 63.91
N ILE A 957 -19.75 28.72 62.72
CA ILE A 957 -19.36 27.44 62.12
C ILE A 957 -17.92 27.49 61.58
N TYR A 958 -17.50 28.60 60.98
CA TYR A 958 -16.20 28.71 60.30
C TYR A 958 -15.15 29.56 61.04
N LYS A 959 -15.18 29.57 62.39
CA LYS A 959 -14.24 30.31 63.27
C LYS A 959 -12.76 30.08 62.95
N GLY A 960 -12.41 28.91 62.38
CA GLY A 960 -11.04 28.58 61.97
C GLY A 960 -10.47 29.46 60.84
N LYS A 961 -11.32 30.09 60.02
CA LYS A 961 -10.91 30.94 58.87
C LYS A 961 -10.78 32.42 59.27
N LYS A 962 -9.88 32.72 60.22
CA LYS A 962 -9.76 34.04 60.90
C LYS A 962 -9.70 35.25 59.95
N LYS A 963 -8.84 35.21 58.92
CA LYS A 963 -8.65 36.34 57.99
C LYS A 963 -9.90 36.63 57.14
N LEU A 964 -10.62 35.58 56.70
CA LEU A 964 -11.87 35.75 55.98
C LEU A 964 -12.99 36.28 56.88
N MET A 965 -13.11 35.76 58.10
CA MET A 965 -14.15 36.20 59.04
C MET A 965 -13.95 37.64 59.51
N MET A 966 -12.71 38.14 59.54
CA MET A 966 -12.42 39.56 59.75
C MET A 966 -13.01 40.41 58.62
N LEU A 967 -12.79 40.04 57.36
CA LEU A 967 -13.35 40.74 56.19
C LEU A 967 -14.89 40.69 56.16
N VAL A 968 -15.49 39.55 56.53
CA VAL A 968 -16.95 39.43 56.65
C VAL A 968 -17.49 40.36 57.74
N ARG A 969 -16.81 40.45 58.88
CA ARG A 969 -17.18 41.37 59.97
C ARG A 969 -17.07 42.82 59.53
N GLU A 970 -15.97 43.20 58.87
CA GLU A 970 -15.76 44.58 58.41
C GLU A 970 -16.83 45.04 57.41
N ARG A 971 -17.33 44.13 56.55
CA ARG A 971 -18.29 44.51 55.50
C ARG A 971 -19.77 44.36 55.89
N PHE A 972 -20.11 43.41 56.77
CA PHE A 972 -21.51 43.02 57.05
C PHE A 972 -21.89 42.98 58.53
N GLY A 973 -20.97 43.33 59.44
CA GLY A 973 -21.15 43.23 60.89
C GLY A 973 -20.99 44.56 61.58
#